data_AF-A0A2V0RMJ6-F1
#
_entry.id   AF-A0A2V0RMJ6-F1
#
_cell.length_a   1.000
_cell.length_b   1.000
_cell.length_c   1.000
_cell.angle_alpha   90.00
_cell.angle_beta   90.00
_cell.angle_gamma   90.00
#
_symmetry.space_group_name_H-M   'P 1'
#
loop_
_entity.id
_entity.type
_entity.pdbx_description
1 polymer ?
#
loop_
_entity_poly.entity_id
_entity_poly.type
_entity_poly.pdbx_seq_one_letter_code
_entity_poly.pdbx_strand_id
1 'polypeptide(L)'
;MQASIDYSNVSKLTANNLRNSLKRLHTTSYVLSIRPTDMDPNAILMGKSHSKIFCINVDDVGKTMNKYKWDDRKIHAYISAVSQTPEHPQRANVPPQFCNPPHYPAIHPETTSINYDNVTFYNNSWGYSWEKWKQAVDKPAVYWTKEKHKDDPFTRAFNTIPSTRMAVQRVYEDVKTIQQLSDEIISYIREHQNKAQVHIWIQGTLTDKNGSYRPGDVISYVRKELQRRGTNPGDVSYYSYWSDSRPQDIGVAYGNRRPFRMPIIPWRTSNMGMLKFGNANLNPQLFPASTIQTRGLINAKHRLPDNARYSNYSEFVKLIPMSLPPKFDYYWMQVGENEYVMREYREVMQRTASPMVIVLPAGSGKTTIASNSDILVDIDDVFEQSNKHDTMKDLIYSALEGSDFRGHPAVLGTKRGFLTRSEKIALVDEGMPFFVDGTYPHMFPDSELDKLTKFTSVHAASGEFQGKNFDDQTDEKPHKVDDIYTHEGERYIILDHSDKNDFTRQTREHFEHKLSDGEGSWSRVEKLQTSMFMEHLRNSEDAMRKIYLIHSDDQFDATLKPKILFSAKPTEEEITITANERGEGDHHWKTATLMNWHTSDAPIMTRNEIAEEVTKIATAETLDGFATLYEVEDSSFFLGLGSVVTSSHRYFSIGRSPSNLLEQFLRKESGKEDLSGHMFASVLAFKSHFLWYLEEIAINMEKSTTIYAFPFKEPKGKQYHSINEYRDSVVYMERKLLPEYPHYARDNVIICKELVRSFN
;
A
#
# COMPACT_ATOMS: atom_id res chain seq x y z
N MET A 1 38.68 48.76 -29.97
CA MET A 1 37.46 49.58 -29.72
C MET A 1 36.69 48.95 -28.57
N GLN A 2 36.78 49.50 -27.37
CA GLN A 2 35.89 49.15 -26.25
C GLN A 2 34.59 49.94 -26.44
N ALA A 3 33.57 49.29 -26.99
CA ALA A 3 32.22 49.86 -26.95
C ALA A 3 31.71 49.72 -25.51
N SER A 4 31.57 50.85 -24.80
CA SER A 4 30.87 50.89 -23.52
C SER A 4 29.39 50.60 -23.79
N ILE A 5 28.94 49.40 -23.47
CA ILE A 5 27.52 49.05 -23.51
C ILE A 5 26.85 49.80 -22.35
N ASP A 6 25.94 50.71 -22.68
CA ASP A 6 25.15 51.46 -21.70
C ASP A 6 24.10 50.53 -21.05
N TYR A 7 24.42 50.07 -19.84
CA TYR A 7 23.57 49.18 -19.03
C TYR A 7 22.30 49.87 -18.48
N SER A 8 22.16 51.20 -18.59
CA SER A 8 21.01 51.93 -18.07
C SER A 8 19.71 51.65 -18.83
N ASN A 9 19.82 51.23 -20.10
CA ASN A 9 18.68 50.82 -20.92
C ASN A 9 18.26 49.36 -20.67
N VAL A 10 19.18 48.48 -20.26
CA VAL A 10 18.89 47.06 -19.97
C VAL A 10 18.01 46.90 -18.73
N SER A 11 18.22 47.73 -17.70
CA SER A 11 17.39 47.73 -16.48
C SER A 11 15.97 48.27 -16.72
N LYS A 12 15.82 49.27 -17.60
CA LYS A 12 14.51 49.81 -18.01
C LYS A 12 13.75 48.89 -18.95
N LEU A 13 14.45 48.19 -19.86
CA LEU A 13 13.88 47.13 -20.69
C LEU A 13 13.38 45.95 -19.85
N THR A 14 14.12 45.53 -18.82
CA THR A 14 13.72 44.39 -17.98
C THR A 14 12.52 44.71 -17.11
N ALA A 15 12.41 45.90 -16.51
CA ALA A 15 11.27 46.25 -15.65
C ALA A 15 9.95 46.41 -16.43
N ASN A 16 9.99 47.05 -17.62
CA ASN A 16 8.81 47.18 -18.48
C ASN A 16 8.47 45.87 -19.19
N ASN A 17 9.45 45.04 -19.57
CA ASN A 17 9.18 43.70 -20.08
C ASN A 17 8.68 42.74 -18.99
N LEU A 18 9.11 42.87 -17.74
CA LEU A 18 8.52 42.15 -16.60
C LEU A 18 7.07 42.58 -16.39
N ARG A 19 6.80 43.89 -16.35
CA ARG A 19 5.43 44.44 -16.22
C ARG A 19 4.54 44.07 -17.41
N ASN A 20 5.07 44.05 -18.62
CA ASN A 20 4.34 43.64 -19.82
C ASN A 20 4.17 42.13 -19.90
N SER A 21 5.10 41.33 -19.36
CA SER A 21 4.94 39.88 -19.21
C SER A 21 3.90 39.53 -18.13
N LEU A 22 3.83 40.31 -17.05
CA LEU A 22 2.76 40.25 -16.05
C LEU A 22 1.38 40.64 -16.62
N LYS A 23 1.32 41.48 -17.66
CA LYS A 23 0.08 41.90 -18.35
C LYS A 23 -0.35 40.99 -19.49
N ARG A 24 0.47 40.02 -19.92
CA ARG A 24 0.07 39.03 -20.95
C ARG A 24 -0.83 37.98 -20.29
N LEU A 25 -2.13 38.27 -20.26
CA LEU A 25 -3.17 37.26 -20.02
C LEU A 25 -2.93 36.08 -20.96
N HIS A 26 -2.70 34.88 -20.42
CA HIS A 26 -2.66 33.63 -21.17
C HIS A 26 -4.09 33.31 -21.62
N THR A 27 -4.53 33.98 -22.67
CA THR A 27 -5.74 33.58 -23.40
C THR A 27 -5.33 32.52 -24.40
N THR A 28 -5.00 31.34 -23.88
CA THR A 28 -4.75 30.16 -24.70
C THR A 28 -6.06 29.41 -24.85
N SER A 29 -6.38 29.05 -26.08
CA SER A 29 -7.46 28.12 -26.40
C SER A 29 -6.97 27.19 -27.51
N TYR A 30 -7.56 26.02 -27.60
CA TYR A 30 -7.35 25.14 -28.74
C TYR A 30 -8.66 24.86 -29.45
N VAL A 31 -8.56 24.54 -30.74
CA VAL A 31 -9.70 24.19 -31.58
C VAL A 31 -9.38 22.84 -32.21
N LEU A 32 -10.31 21.91 -32.09
CA LEU A 32 -10.28 20.66 -32.83
C LEU A 32 -10.43 20.94 -34.32
N SER A 33 -9.52 20.41 -35.13
CA SER A 33 -9.40 20.73 -36.55
C SER A 33 -8.91 19.52 -37.34
N ILE A 34 -9.14 19.52 -38.66
CA ILE A 34 -8.47 18.59 -39.57
C ILE A 34 -7.02 19.00 -39.88
N ARG A 35 -6.62 20.21 -39.48
CA ARG A 35 -5.25 20.70 -39.65
C ARG A 35 -4.28 19.94 -38.74
N PRO A 36 -2.98 19.86 -39.09
CA PRO A 36 -1.98 19.25 -38.22
C PRO A 36 -1.95 19.90 -36.83
N THR A 37 -1.68 19.10 -35.81
CA THR A 37 -1.46 19.60 -34.45
C THR A 37 -0.27 20.57 -34.45
N ASP A 38 -0.49 21.79 -33.96
CA ASP A 38 0.55 22.83 -33.87
C ASP A 38 0.77 23.35 -32.45
N MET A 39 0.14 22.71 -31.46
CA MET A 39 0.33 23.00 -30.06
C MET A 39 1.75 22.63 -29.60
N ASP A 40 2.41 23.63 -29.03
CA ASP A 40 3.65 23.50 -28.25
C ASP A 40 3.32 23.93 -26.81
N PRO A 41 3.08 22.97 -25.89
CA PRO A 41 2.81 23.24 -24.48
C PRO A 41 3.83 24.19 -23.84
N ASN A 42 5.12 24.07 -24.20
CA ASN A 42 6.17 24.90 -23.65
C ASN A 42 6.15 26.32 -24.19
N ALA A 43 5.82 26.51 -25.46
CA ALA A 43 5.70 27.86 -26.02
C ALA A 43 4.59 28.66 -25.34
N ILE A 44 3.47 28.01 -25.03
CA ILE A 44 2.37 28.58 -24.25
C ILE A 44 2.88 29.01 -22.88
N LEU A 45 3.51 28.09 -22.17
CA LEU A 45 3.97 28.31 -20.80
C LEU A 45 5.06 29.38 -20.69
N MET A 46 5.95 29.44 -21.68
CA MET A 46 6.99 30.45 -21.75
C MET A 46 6.50 31.82 -22.25
N GLY A 47 5.22 31.99 -22.61
CA GLY A 47 4.65 33.27 -23.01
C GLY A 47 5.21 33.82 -24.33
N LYS A 48 5.58 32.93 -25.26
CA LYS A 48 6.02 33.32 -26.61
C LYS A 48 4.83 33.99 -27.33
N SER A 49 5.10 35.10 -28.03
CA SER A 49 4.12 36.09 -28.52
C SER A 49 3.05 35.60 -29.53
N HIS A 50 3.00 34.30 -29.81
CA HIS A 50 2.16 33.65 -30.83
C HIS A 50 1.05 32.75 -30.23
N SER A 51 0.97 32.59 -28.91
CA SER A 51 -0.06 31.76 -28.27
C SER A 51 -1.41 32.47 -28.24
N LYS A 52 -2.23 32.30 -29.29
CA LYS A 52 -3.61 32.83 -29.33
C LYS A 52 -4.66 31.74 -29.53
N ILE A 53 -4.47 30.84 -30.49
CA ILE A 53 -5.34 29.68 -30.73
C ILE A 53 -4.49 28.58 -31.37
N PHE A 54 -4.55 27.36 -30.85
CA PHE A 54 -3.84 26.20 -31.40
C PHE A 54 -4.80 25.25 -32.11
N CYS A 55 -4.33 24.61 -33.18
CA CYS A 55 -5.04 23.50 -33.81
C CYS A 55 -4.63 22.20 -33.14
N ILE A 56 -5.62 21.39 -32.77
CA ILE A 56 -5.44 19.99 -32.39
C ILE A 56 -6.09 19.15 -33.47
N ASN A 57 -5.31 18.25 -34.08
CA ASN A 57 -5.82 17.40 -35.13
C ASN A 57 -6.79 16.35 -34.56
N VAL A 58 -7.99 16.23 -35.15
CA VAL A 58 -9.02 15.27 -34.70
C VAL A 58 -8.56 13.81 -34.87
N ASP A 59 -7.80 13.50 -35.91
CA ASP A 59 -7.27 12.14 -36.11
C ASP A 59 -6.21 11.81 -35.07
N ASP A 60 -5.41 12.78 -34.63
CA ASP A 60 -4.44 12.59 -33.54
C ASP A 60 -5.15 12.30 -32.21
N VAL A 61 -6.29 12.95 -31.94
CA VAL A 61 -7.17 12.64 -30.79
C VAL A 61 -7.64 11.19 -30.88
N GLY A 62 -8.24 10.79 -32.01
CA GLY A 62 -8.72 9.42 -32.19
C GLY A 62 -7.61 8.36 -32.08
N LYS A 63 -6.42 8.61 -32.65
CA LYS A 63 -5.26 7.72 -32.53
C LYS A 63 -4.78 7.59 -31.10
N THR A 64 -4.70 8.70 -30.36
CA THR A 64 -4.24 8.70 -28.97
C THR A 64 -5.23 7.97 -28.06
N MET A 65 -6.53 8.24 -28.21
CA MET A 65 -7.60 7.51 -27.51
C MET A 65 -7.51 6.01 -27.77
N ASN A 66 -7.37 5.60 -29.02
CA ASN A 66 -7.27 4.19 -29.40
C ASN A 66 -6.01 3.51 -28.86
N LYS A 67 -4.89 4.22 -28.83
CA LYS A 67 -3.59 3.73 -28.34
C LYS A 67 -3.62 3.46 -26.85
N TYR A 68 -4.11 4.41 -26.06
CA TYR A 68 -4.08 4.32 -24.59
C TYR A 68 -5.41 3.90 -23.96
N LYS A 69 -6.42 3.57 -24.78
CA LYS A 69 -7.78 3.21 -24.35
C LYS A 69 -8.43 4.30 -23.50
N TRP A 70 -8.19 5.56 -23.87
CA TRP A 70 -8.77 6.71 -23.20
C TRP A 70 -10.15 7.02 -23.76
N ASP A 71 -11.05 7.44 -22.89
CA ASP A 71 -12.30 8.07 -23.30
C ASP A 71 -12.07 9.54 -23.68
N ASP A 72 -13.10 10.15 -24.24
CA ASP A 72 -13.09 11.54 -24.69
C ASP A 72 -12.72 12.51 -23.54
N ARG A 73 -13.25 12.26 -22.34
CA ARG A 73 -12.98 13.08 -21.16
C ARG A 73 -11.50 13.02 -20.77
N LYS A 74 -10.90 11.83 -20.74
CA LYS A 74 -9.51 11.63 -20.33
C LYS A 74 -8.53 12.24 -21.32
N ILE A 75 -8.75 12.14 -22.63
CA ILE A 75 -7.84 12.77 -23.62
C ILE A 75 -7.90 14.30 -23.53
N HIS A 76 -9.07 14.89 -23.37
CA HIS A 76 -9.22 16.33 -23.20
C HIS A 76 -8.60 16.81 -21.88
N ALA A 77 -8.81 16.06 -20.78
CA ALA A 77 -8.17 16.32 -19.50
C ALA A 77 -6.63 16.27 -19.60
N TYR A 78 -6.09 15.29 -20.33
CA TYR A 78 -4.65 15.15 -20.58
C TYR A 78 -4.08 16.35 -21.34
N ILE A 79 -4.69 16.69 -22.49
CA ILE A 79 -4.27 17.83 -23.33
C ILE A 79 -4.25 19.11 -22.49
N SER A 80 -5.28 19.34 -21.69
CA SER A 80 -5.39 20.53 -20.85
C SER A 80 -4.38 20.56 -19.71
N ALA A 81 -4.11 19.41 -19.07
CA ALA A 81 -3.08 19.29 -18.04
C ALA A 81 -1.67 19.55 -18.59
N VAL A 82 -1.34 19.05 -19.79
CA VAL A 82 -0.01 19.26 -20.38
C VAL A 82 0.16 20.68 -20.93
N SER A 83 -0.84 21.17 -21.67
CA SER A 83 -0.81 22.51 -22.29
C SER A 83 -1.04 23.64 -21.29
N GLN A 84 -1.53 23.29 -20.10
CA GLN A 84 -1.98 24.21 -19.07
C GLN A 84 -3.01 25.23 -19.58
N THR A 85 -3.85 24.82 -20.54
CA THR A 85 -4.89 25.66 -21.13
C THR A 85 -5.98 25.95 -20.09
N PRO A 86 -6.34 27.21 -19.81
CA PRO A 86 -7.29 27.57 -18.76
C PRO A 86 -8.62 26.82 -18.80
N GLU A 87 -9.12 26.45 -17.63
CA GLU A 87 -10.54 26.17 -17.46
C GLU A 87 -11.32 27.48 -17.60
N HIS A 88 -12.21 27.57 -18.59
CA HIS A 88 -13.12 28.70 -18.70
C HIS A 88 -14.34 28.37 -17.84
N PRO A 89 -14.64 29.13 -16.76
CA PRO A 89 -15.83 28.88 -15.97
C PRO A 89 -17.04 28.97 -16.91
N GLN A 90 -17.94 28.00 -16.80
CA GLN A 90 -19.19 27.94 -17.56
C GLN A 90 -19.99 29.24 -17.33
N ARG A 91 -19.71 30.27 -18.13
CA ARG A 91 -20.64 31.36 -18.35
C ARG A 91 -21.59 30.86 -19.43
N ALA A 92 -22.89 31.05 -19.20
CA ALA A 92 -24.02 30.46 -19.93
C ALA A 92 -24.02 30.59 -21.47
N ASN A 93 -23.02 31.23 -22.10
CA ASN A 93 -22.97 31.54 -23.52
C ASN A 93 -21.69 31.06 -24.25
N VAL A 94 -20.77 30.35 -23.60
CA VAL A 94 -19.63 29.72 -24.30
C VAL A 94 -19.98 28.24 -24.55
N PRO A 95 -19.99 27.77 -25.81
CA PRO A 95 -20.27 26.36 -26.10
C PRO A 95 -19.30 25.45 -25.33
N PRO A 96 -19.77 24.38 -24.68
CA PRO A 96 -18.95 23.47 -23.88
C PRO A 96 -17.71 22.95 -24.60
N GLN A 97 -17.77 22.83 -25.94
CA GLN A 97 -16.64 22.42 -26.77
C GLN A 97 -15.42 23.37 -26.76
N PHE A 98 -15.57 24.60 -26.25
CA PHE A 98 -14.48 25.57 -26.10
C PHE A 98 -14.03 25.77 -24.64
N CYS A 99 -14.60 25.00 -23.71
CA CYS A 99 -14.24 24.99 -22.31
C CYS A 99 -13.72 23.61 -21.93
N ASN A 100 -12.72 23.54 -21.05
CA ASN A 100 -12.33 22.24 -20.51
C ASN A 100 -13.54 21.64 -19.78
N PRO A 101 -13.80 20.33 -19.93
CA PRO A 101 -14.71 19.65 -19.02
C PRO A 101 -14.20 19.84 -17.58
N PRO A 102 -15.10 20.02 -16.60
CA PRO A 102 -14.70 20.13 -15.21
C PRO A 102 -13.89 18.89 -14.82
N HIS A 103 -12.71 19.11 -14.24
CA HIS A 103 -11.96 18.03 -13.60
C HIS A 103 -12.62 17.74 -12.26
N TYR A 104 -12.92 16.48 -12.00
CA TYR A 104 -13.45 16.07 -10.71
C TYR A 104 -12.32 15.57 -9.80
N PRO A 105 -12.44 15.79 -8.48
CA PRO A 105 -11.52 15.21 -7.50
C PRO A 105 -11.47 13.69 -7.66
N ALA A 106 -10.36 13.07 -7.24
CA ALA A 106 -10.27 11.63 -7.18
C ALA A 106 -11.46 11.07 -6.38
N ILE A 107 -12.27 10.22 -7.01
CA ILE A 107 -13.35 9.51 -6.34
C ILE A 107 -12.67 8.39 -5.55
N HIS A 108 -12.35 8.65 -4.29
CA HIS A 108 -11.96 7.57 -3.39
C HIS A 108 -13.23 6.78 -3.03
N PRO A 109 -13.36 5.49 -3.37
CA PRO A 109 -14.60 4.73 -3.16
C PRO A 109 -15.07 4.79 -1.70
N GLU A 110 -14.13 4.93 -0.76
CA GLU A 110 -14.40 4.83 0.66
C GLU A 110 -14.39 6.19 1.40
N THR A 111 -13.73 7.22 0.85
CA THR A 111 -13.42 8.46 1.60
C THR A 111 -13.74 9.76 0.85
N THR A 112 -14.80 9.82 0.06
CA THR A 112 -15.33 11.13 -0.36
C THR A 112 -16.29 11.64 0.71
N SER A 113 -15.90 12.70 1.42
CA SER A 113 -16.86 13.54 2.17
C SER A 113 -18.04 13.84 1.27
N ILE A 114 -19.23 13.50 1.74
CA ILE A 114 -20.46 13.70 0.97
C ILE A 114 -20.97 15.06 1.40
N ASN A 115 -20.94 16.05 0.50
CA ASN A 115 -21.68 17.27 0.73
C ASN A 115 -23.17 16.94 0.68
N TYR A 116 -23.81 16.82 1.85
CA TYR A 116 -25.23 16.56 1.95
C TYR A 116 -26.04 17.82 2.31
N ASP A 117 -25.41 19.01 2.37
CA ASP A 117 -26.10 20.28 2.64
C ASP A 117 -27.05 20.67 1.50
N ASN A 118 -26.74 20.24 0.27
CA ASN A 118 -27.59 20.41 -0.90
C ASN A 118 -28.58 19.25 -1.11
N VAL A 119 -28.64 18.28 -0.19
CA VAL A 119 -29.50 17.09 -0.30
C VAL A 119 -30.80 17.30 0.44
N THR A 120 -31.92 17.20 -0.28
CA THR A 120 -33.27 17.23 0.31
C THR A 120 -33.92 15.84 0.20
N PHE A 121 -34.29 15.27 1.34
CA PHE A 121 -35.03 14.01 1.41
C PHE A 121 -36.53 14.27 1.45
N TYR A 122 -37.27 13.52 0.63
CA TYR A 122 -38.72 13.58 0.58
C TYR A 122 -39.30 12.22 0.97
N ASN A 123 -40.11 12.23 2.02
CA ASN A 123 -40.89 11.07 2.48
C ASN A 123 -42.24 11.09 1.75
N ASN A 124 -42.50 10.10 0.88
CA ASN A 124 -43.74 9.99 0.12
C ASN A 124 -44.05 11.29 -0.67
N SER A 125 -43.19 11.60 -1.65
CA SER A 125 -43.15 12.86 -2.40
C SER A 125 -44.31 13.11 -3.37
N TRP A 126 -45.56 12.83 -2.98
CA TRP A 126 -46.76 13.03 -3.81
C TRP A 126 -46.95 14.50 -4.26
N GLY A 127 -46.28 15.47 -3.62
CA GLY A 127 -46.32 16.90 -3.97
C GLY A 127 -45.38 17.34 -5.12
N TYR A 128 -44.41 16.50 -5.50
CA TYR A 128 -43.45 16.75 -6.58
C TYR A 128 -43.71 15.74 -7.70
N SER A 129 -43.98 16.24 -8.92
CA SER A 129 -44.24 15.39 -10.08
C SER A 129 -43.10 15.49 -11.09
N TRP A 130 -42.89 14.43 -11.86
CA TRP A 130 -41.92 14.41 -12.95
C TRP A 130 -42.20 15.50 -14.00
N GLU A 131 -43.45 15.90 -14.17
CA GLU A 131 -43.85 17.03 -15.02
C GLU A 131 -43.32 18.35 -14.48
N LYS A 132 -43.44 18.61 -13.17
CA LYS A 132 -42.87 19.81 -12.53
C LYS A 132 -41.34 19.82 -12.67
N TRP A 133 -40.68 18.68 -12.45
CA TRP A 133 -39.24 18.55 -12.64
C TRP A 133 -38.82 18.79 -14.09
N LYS A 134 -39.57 18.26 -15.06
CA LYS A 134 -39.33 18.42 -16.50
C LYS A 134 -39.40 19.88 -16.95
N GLN A 135 -40.27 20.67 -16.32
CA GLN A 135 -40.49 22.10 -16.58
C GLN A 135 -39.54 23.03 -15.82
N ALA A 136 -38.78 22.53 -14.83
CA ALA A 136 -37.84 23.36 -14.08
C ALA A 136 -36.70 23.84 -14.97
N VAL A 137 -36.36 25.14 -14.87
CA VAL A 137 -35.23 25.76 -15.58
C VAL A 137 -33.90 25.24 -15.04
N ASP A 138 -33.79 25.14 -13.72
CA ASP A 138 -32.66 24.50 -13.03
C ASP A 138 -33.12 23.18 -12.43
N LYS A 139 -32.81 22.07 -13.11
CA LYS A 139 -33.29 20.74 -12.72
C LYS A 139 -32.41 20.17 -11.62
N PRO A 140 -32.95 19.86 -10.42
CA PRO A 140 -32.18 19.14 -9.42
C PRO A 140 -31.84 17.73 -9.92
N ALA A 141 -30.78 17.13 -9.41
CA ALA A 141 -30.56 15.70 -9.57
C ALA A 141 -31.58 14.95 -8.71
N VAL A 142 -32.28 13.96 -9.24
CA VAL A 142 -33.34 13.21 -8.55
C VAL A 142 -33.05 11.71 -8.52
N TYR A 143 -33.02 11.14 -7.31
CA TYR A 143 -33.07 9.69 -7.07
C TYR A 143 -34.42 9.33 -6.49
N TRP A 144 -35.14 8.40 -7.11
CA TRP A 144 -36.49 8.02 -6.71
C TRP A 144 -36.62 6.52 -6.49
N THR A 145 -37.02 6.12 -5.29
CA THR A 145 -37.36 4.72 -4.96
C THR A 145 -38.87 4.52 -4.95
N LYS A 146 -39.33 3.33 -5.36
CA LYS A 146 -40.76 2.98 -5.33
C LYS A 146 -41.03 1.47 -5.35
N GLU A 147 -42.27 1.09 -5.04
CA GLU A 147 -42.82 -0.26 -5.25
C GLU A 147 -43.27 -0.49 -6.71
N LYS A 148 -43.23 -1.72 -7.21
CA LYS A 148 -43.73 -2.05 -8.54
C LYS A 148 -45.26 -2.04 -8.58
N HIS A 149 -45.83 -1.06 -9.27
CA HIS A 149 -47.25 -1.05 -9.63
C HIS A 149 -47.42 -1.16 -11.14
N LYS A 150 -48.34 -2.03 -11.60
CA LYS A 150 -48.58 -2.30 -13.02
C LYS A 150 -49.08 -1.07 -13.80
N ASP A 151 -49.68 -0.09 -13.12
CA ASP A 151 -50.32 1.08 -13.74
C ASP A 151 -50.05 2.40 -13.00
N ASP A 152 -48.79 2.65 -12.63
CA ASP A 152 -48.43 3.90 -11.96
C ASP A 152 -48.23 5.08 -12.95
N PRO A 153 -49.03 6.17 -12.86
CA PRO A 153 -48.84 7.36 -13.67
C PRO A 153 -47.44 7.99 -13.53
N PHE A 154 -46.78 7.88 -12.37
CA PHE A 154 -45.46 8.47 -12.16
C PHE A 154 -44.35 7.70 -12.90
N THR A 155 -44.40 6.37 -12.97
CA THR A 155 -43.50 5.58 -13.85
C THR A 155 -43.73 5.91 -15.32
N ARG A 156 -44.99 6.07 -15.76
CA ARG A 156 -45.26 6.50 -17.15
C ARG A 156 -44.61 7.85 -17.44
N ALA A 157 -44.74 8.81 -16.53
CA ALA A 157 -44.11 10.12 -16.64
C ALA A 157 -42.58 10.03 -16.70
N PHE A 158 -41.96 9.25 -15.79
CA PHE A 158 -40.51 9.01 -15.77
C PHE A 158 -40.00 8.38 -17.08
N ASN A 159 -40.71 7.40 -17.64
CA ASN A 159 -40.34 6.74 -18.89
C ASN A 159 -40.38 7.66 -20.12
N THR A 160 -41.03 8.84 -20.03
CA THR A 160 -40.95 9.86 -21.09
C THR A 160 -39.72 10.75 -20.99
N ILE A 161 -38.94 10.63 -19.91
CA ILE A 161 -37.70 11.36 -19.72
C ILE A 161 -36.60 10.58 -20.44
N PRO A 162 -35.79 11.23 -21.30
CA PRO A 162 -34.61 10.59 -21.86
C PRO A 162 -33.76 10.04 -20.71
N SER A 163 -33.25 8.81 -20.84
CA SER A 163 -32.34 8.26 -19.84
C SER A 163 -31.19 9.24 -19.63
N THR A 164 -31.16 9.85 -18.45
CA THR A 164 -30.16 10.84 -18.06
C THR A 164 -29.60 10.43 -16.72
N ARG A 165 -28.31 10.70 -16.49
CA ARG A 165 -27.69 10.47 -15.18
C ARG A 165 -28.35 11.29 -14.06
N MET A 166 -29.01 12.40 -14.42
CA MET A 166 -29.68 13.31 -13.50
C MET A 166 -31.00 12.82 -12.91
N ALA A 167 -31.60 11.76 -13.44
CA ALA A 167 -32.87 11.24 -12.93
C ALA A 167 -32.81 9.71 -12.91
N VAL A 168 -32.76 9.14 -11.70
CA VAL A 168 -32.68 7.69 -11.49
C VAL A 168 -33.94 7.22 -10.79
N GLN A 169 -34.54 6.15 -11.33
CA GLN A 169 -35.63 5.42 -10.69
C GLN A 169 -35.13 4.05 -10.25
N ARG A 170 -35.51 3.65 -9.03
CA ARG A 170 -35.22 2.34 -8.47
C ARG A 170 -36.49 1.69 -7.93
N VAL A 171 -36.71 0.44 -8.32
CA VAL A 171 -37.85 -0.35 -7.88
C VAL A 171 -37.38 -1.27 -6.74
N TYR A 172 -38.10 -1.33 -5.62
CA TYR A 172 -37.62 -2.06 -4.44
C TYR A 172 -37.42 -3.55 -4.66
N GLU A 173 -38.18 -4.15 -5.58
CA GLU A 173 -38.02 -5.54 -5.97
C GLU A 173 -36.61 -5.86 -6.54
N ASP A 174 -35.88 -4.85 -7.01
CA ASP A 174 -34.51 -4.99 -7.50
C ASP A 174 -33.44 -4.79 -6.40
N VAL A 175 -33.87 -4.48 -5.17
CA VAL A 175 -33.01 -4.12 -4.03
C VAL A 175 -33.15 -5.17 -2.93
N LYS A 176 -32.05 -5.86 -2.60
CA LYS A 176 -32.09 -7.01 -1.68
C LYS A 176 -32.01 -6.62 -0.20
N THR A 177 -31.38 -5.49 0.12
CA THR A 177 -31.11 -5.05 1.50
C THR A 177 -31.19 -3.54 1.65
N ILE A 178 -31.49 -3.06 2.86
CA ILE A 178 -31.42 -1.63 3.17
C ILE A 178 -30.01 -1.05 2.97
N GLN A 179 -28.98 -1.87 3.21
CA GLN A 179 -27.59 -1.49 3.00
C GLN A 179 -27.30 -1.25 1.51
N GLN A 180 -27.73 -2.16 0.63
CA GLN A 180 -27.58 -1.99 -0.82
C GLN A 180 -28.26 -0.69 -1.29
N LEU A 181 -29.48 -0.42 -0.82
CA LEU A 181 -30.18 0.81 -1.17
C LEU A 181 -29.43 2.07 -0.71
N SER A 182 -28.93 2.02 0.53
CA SER A 182 -28.17 3.12 1.13
C SER A 182 -26.91 3.41 0.32
N ASP A 183 -26.18 2.37 -0.08
CA ASP A 183 -24.98 2.49 -0.91
C ASP A 183 -25.28 3.09 -2.28
N GLU A 184 -26.38 2.67 -2.93
CA GLU A 184 -26.82 3.24 -4.22
C GLU A 184 -27.20 4.73 -4.09
N ILE A 185 -27.96 5.11 -3.04
CA ILE A 185 -28.33 6.52 -2.79
C ILE A 185 -27.09 7.36 -2.48
N ILE A 186 -26.19 6.86 -1.64
CA ILE A 186 -24.94 7.54 -1.28
C ILE A 186 -24.08 7.75 -2.53
N SER A 187 -23.94 6.73 -3.38
CA SER A 187 -23.24 6.83 -4.65
C SER A 187 -23.88 7.89 -5.56
N TYR A 188 -25.21 7.94 -5.62
CA TYR A 188 -25.93 8.93 -6.41
C TYR A 188 -25.69 10.36 -5.91
N ILE A 189 -25.76 10.59 -4.59
CA ILE A 189 -25.45 11.88 -3.98
C ILE A 189 -24.02 12.30 -4.31
N ARG A 190 -23.05 11.38 -4.20
CA ARG A 190 -21.64 11.64 -4.55
C ARG A 190 -21.48 12.05 -6.01
N GLU A 191 -22.15 11.38 -6.94
CA GLU A 191 -22.10 11.71 -8.38
C GLU A 191 -22.65 13.12 -8.67
N HIS A 192 -23.61 13.58 -7.87
CA HIS A 192 -24.34 14.83 -8.09
C HIS A 192 -24.04 15.93 -7.05
N GLN A 193 -22.99 15.79 -6.25
CA GLN A 193 -22.64 16.73 -5.18
C GLN A 193 -22.35 18.16 -5.66
N ASN A 194 -22.02 18.33 -6.93
CA ASN A 194 -21.77 19.63 -7.57
C ASN A 194 -23.06 20.36 -8.02
N LYS A 195 -24.23 19.73 -7.88
CA LYS A 195 -25.51 20.34 -8.23
C LYS A 195 -25.95 21.32 -7.13
N ALA A 196 -26.67 22.37 -7.54
CA ALA A 196 -27.26 23.30 -6.58
C ALA A 196 -28.22 22.59 -5.61
N GLN A 197 -28.91 21.56 -6.08
CA GLN A 197 -29.81 20.72 -5.29
C GLN A 197 -29.78 19.26 -5.76
N VAL A 198 -29.80 18.33 -4.80
CA VAL A 198 -29.98 16.89 -4.99
C VAL A 198 -31.21 16.46 -4.21
N HIS A 199 -32.15 15.80 -4.86
CA HIS A 199 -33.41 15.38 -4.27
C HIS A 199 -33.47 13.86 -4.18
N ILE A 200 -33.77 13.34 -2.99
CA ILE A 200 -33.93 11.90 -2.75
C ILE A 200 -35.39 11.64 -2.38
N TRP A 201 -36.13 11.04 -3.30
CA TRP A 201 -37.55 10.74 -3.18
C TRP A 201 -37.71 9.29 -2.74
N ILE A 202 -38.12 9.08 -1.49
CA ILE A 202 -38.35 7.74 -0.96
C ILE A 202 -39.85 7.47 -0.89
N GLN A 203 -40.33 6.50 -1.67
CA GLN A 203 -41.73 6.12 -1.73
C GLN A 203 -41.89 4.60 -1.58
N GLY A 204 -42.91 4.15 -0.86
CA GLY A 204 -43.18 2.72 -0.60
C GLY A 204 -42.35 2.12 0.53
N THR A 205 -42.47 0.81 0.72
CA THR A 205 -41.80 0.05 1.79
C THR A 205 -40.76 -0.90 1.20
N LEU A 206 -39.51 -0.80 1.65
CA LEU A 206 -38.48 -1.81 1.35
C LEU A 206 -38.63 -2.98 2.33
N THR A 207 -38.66 -4.21 1.85
CA THR A 207 -38.62 -5.40 2.72
C THR A 207 -37.36 -6.19 2.44
N ASP A 208 -36.55 -6.44 3.48
CA ASP A 208 -35.39 -7.33 3.41
C ASP A 208 -35.47 -8.44 4.49
N LYS A 209 -34.42 -9.27 4.59
CA LYS A 209 -34.34 -10.39 5.55
C LYS A 209 -34.44 -9.97 7.02
N ASN A 210 -34.16 -8.71 7.34
CA ASN A 210 -34.14 -8.17 8.70
C ASN A 210 -35.44 -7.41 9.05
N GLY A 211 -36.31 -7.13 8.07
CA GLY A 211 -37.60 -6.48 8.32
C GLY A 211 -38.11 -5.62 7.17
N SER A 212 -39.12 -4.82 7.46
CA SER A 212 -39.71 -3.84 6.53
C SER A 212 -39.37 -2.42 6.97
N TYR A 213 -38.89 -1.61 6.03
CA TYR A 213 -38.45 -0.24 6.21
C TYR A 213 -39.39 0.71 5.49
N ARG A 214 -40.13 1.51 6.24
CA ARG A 214 -40.96 2.60 5.69
C ARG A 214 -40.06 3.72 5.16
N PRO A 215 -40.56 4.67 4.36
CA PRO A 215 -39.73 5.73 3.82
C PRO A 215 -38.93 6.52 4.87
N GLY A 216 -39.54 6.77 6.04
CA GLY A 216 -38.86 7.43 7.17
C GLY A 216 -37.68 6.62 7.74
N ASP A 217 -37.79 5.29 7.75
CA ASP A 217 -36.75 4.38 8.23
C ASP A 217 -35.58 4.36 7.24
N VAL A 218 -35.88 4.29 5.94
CA VAL A 218 -34.88 4.36 4.86
C VAL A 218 -34.11 5.68 4.93
N ILE A 219 -34.81 6.82 5.02
CA ILE A 219 -34.19 8.15 5.13
C ILE A 219 -33.29 8.22 6.37
N SER A 220 -33.76 7.72 7.51
CA SER A 220 -32.98 7.72 8.75
C SER A 220 -31.73 6.85 8.65
N TYR A 221 -31.84 5.69 8.01
CA TYR A 221 -30.72 4.79 7.76
C TYR A 221 -29.67 5.44 6.85
N VAL A 222 -30.09 6.02 5.72
CA VAL A 222 -29.20 6.71 4.79
C VAL A 222 -28.52 7.90 5.47
N ARG A 223 -29.24 8.71 6.26
CA ARG A 223 -28.64 9.82 7.01
C ARG A 223 -27.60 9.35 8.03
N LYS A 224 -27.87 8.25 8.74
CA LYS A 224 -26.90 7.66 9.67
C LYS A 224 -25.65 7.17 8.95
N GLU A 225 -25.81 6.52 7.81
CA GLU A 225 -24.67 6.11 6.97
C GLU A 225 -23.92 7.30 6.37
N LEU A 226 -24.62 8.36 5.95
CA LEU A 226 -24.00 9.61 5.50
C LEU A 226 -23.19 10.27 6.62
N GLN A 227 -23.69 10.28 7.85
CA GLN A 227 -22.95 10.80 9.02
C GLN A 227 -21.77 9.90 9.40
N ARG A 228 -21.94 8.57 9.31
CA ARG A 228 -20.88 7.60 9.62
C ARG A 228 -19.74 7.66 8.60
N ARG A 229 -20.07 7.90 7.32
CA ARG A 229 -19.12 7.92 6.19
C ARG A 229 -18.66 9.32 5.80
N GLY A 230 -19.35 10.35 6.26
CA GLY A 230 -19.08 11.73 5.90
C GLY A 230 -18.05 12.35 6.84
N THR A 231 -16.89 12.69 6.30
CA THR A 231 -16.06 13.77 6.84
C THR A 231 -16.71 15.10 6.44
N ASN A 232 -16.71 16.11 7.31
CA ASN A 232 -17.21 17.43 6.93
C ASN A 232 -16.39 17.93 5.72
N PRO A 233 -16.99 18.34 4.59
CA PRO A 233 -16.26 18.79 3.40
C PRO A 233 -15.28 19.95 3.70
N GLY A 234 -15.52 20.70 4.78
CA GLY A 234 -14.64 21.76 5.27
C GLY A 234 -13.33 21.28 5.91
N ASP A 235 -13.23 20.01 6.33
CA ASP A 235 -12.04 19.47 7.00
C ASP A 235 -11.02 18.87 6.03
N VAL A 236 -11.43 18.57 4.79
CA VAL A 236 -10.56 17.86 3.83
C VAL A 236 -9.94 18.85 2.84
N SER A 237 -8.66 19.16 3.05
CA SER A 237 -7.91 20.19 2.31
C SER A 237 -7.97 20.05 0.78
N TYR A 238 -8.09 18.83 0.23
CA TYR A 238 -8.12 18.62 -1.21
C TYR A 238 -9.44 19.03 -1.89
N TYR A 239 -10.60 18.96 -1.22
CA TYR A 239 -11.86 19.45 -1.83
C TYR A 239 -11.86 20.96 -1.96
N SER A 240 -11.24 21.65 -1.00
CA SER A 240 -11.05 23.09 -1.04
C SER A 240 -10.27 23.55 -2.28
N TYR A 241 -9.38 22.70 -2.81
CA TYR A 241 -8.68 22.97 -4.07
C TYR A 241 -9.62 23.12 -5.25
N TRP A 242 -10.73 22.38 -5.28
CA TRP A 242 -11.72 22.43 -6.37
C TRP A 242 -12.79 23.51 -6.13
N SER A 243 -13.13 23.80 -4.88
CA SER A 243 -14.19 24.75 -4.51
C SER A 243 -13.72 26.20 -4.27
N ASP A 244 -12.44 26.45 -4.05
CA ASP A 244 -11.92 27.81 -3.87
C ASP A 244 -12.01 28.62 -5.18
N SER A 245 -12.66 29.77 -5.09
CA SER A 245 -12.90 30.74 -6.17
C SER A 245 -11.87 31.88 -6.21
N ARG A 246 -10.90 31.90 -5.28
CA ARG A 246 -9.89 32.97 -5.17
C ARG A 246 -8.46 32.46 -5.44
N PRO A 247 -8.18 31.98 -6.65
CA PRO A 247 -6.82 31.60 -6.98
C PRO A 247 -5.87 32.80 -7.07
N GLN A 248 -4.63 32.64 -6.63
CA GLN A 248 -3.53 33.58 -6.85
C GLN A 248 -2.62 33.07 -7.97
N ASP A 249 -2.20 33.94 -8.88
CA ASP A 249 -1.19 33.60 -9.88
C ASP A 249 0.12 33.13 -9.23
N ILE A 250 0.70 32.03 -9.71
CA ILE A 250 1.98 31.50 -9.18
C ILE A 250 3.12 32.49 -9.36
N GLY A 251 3.13 33.26 -10.45
CA GLY A 251 4.11 34.32 -10.65
C GLY A 251 4.02 35.42 -9.60
N VAL A 252 2.82 35.86 -9.24
CA VAL A 252 2.59 36.81 -8.14
C VAL A 252 2.98 36.19 -6.79
N ALA A 253 2.58 34.94 -6.57
CA ALA A 253 2.82 34.29 -5.31
C ALA A 253 4.31 33.98 -5.07
N TYR A 254 5.07 33.68 -6.12
CA TYR A 254 6.39 33.07 -6.03
C TYR A 254 7.51 33.76 -6.80
N GLY A 255 7.21 34.62 -7.78
CA GLY A 255 8.13 35.17 -8.78
C GLY A 255 9.26 36.09 -8.29
N ASN A 256 9.43 36.26 -6.97
CA ASN A 256 10.54 36.98 -6.34
C ASN A 256 10.98 36.33 -5.02
N ARG A 257 10.60 35.08 -4.77
CA ARG A 257 10.98 34.37 -3.54
C ARG A 257 12.27 33.59 -3.75
N ARG A 258 12.95 33.28 -2.64
CA ARG A 258 14.04 32.30 -2.67
C ARG A 258 13.51 30.97 -3.22
N PRO A 259 14.30 30.23 -4.00
CA PRO A 259 13.94 28.93 -4.54
C PRO A 259 13.40 27.99 -3.46
N PHE A 260 12.23 27.41 -3.69
CA PHE A 260 11.50 26.58 -2.72
C PHE A 260 10.75 25.46 -3.45
N ARG A 261 10.29 24.48 -2.68
CA ARG A 261 9.62 23.28 -3.21
C ARG A 261 8.18 23.62 -3.60
N MET A 262 7.77 23.32 -4.83
CA MET A 262 6.43 23.65 -5.32
C MET A 262 5.46 22.47 -5.24
N PRO A 263 4.31 22.60 -4.54
CA PRO A 263 3.25 21.61 -4.62
C PRO A 263 2.55 21.75 -5.97
N ILE A 264 2.80 20.81 -6.88
CA ILE A 264 2.27 20.85 -8.24
C ILE A 264 0.99 20.03 -8.28
N ILE A 265 -0.04 20.62 -8.87
CA ILE A 265 -1.30 19.95 -9.18
C ILE A 265 -1.64 20.35 -10.62
N PRO A 266 -1.35 19.49 -11.62
CA PRO A 266 -1.40 19.88 -13.03
C PRO A 266 -2.83 20.04 -13.58
N TRP A 267 -3.84 19.65 -12.80
CA TRP A 267 -5.23 19.49 -13.24
C TRP A 267 -6.08 20.77 -13.21
N ARG A 268 -5.58 21.87 -12.61
CA ARG A 268 -6.32 23.14 -12.59
C ARG A 268 -5.41 24.29 -13.00
N THR A 269 -5.70 24.85 -14.16
CA THR A 269 -4.92 25.93 -14.77
C THR A 269 -5.81 27.12 -15.02
N SER A 270 -5.25 28.32 -14.83
CA SER A 270 -5.91 29.57 -15.17
C SER A 270 -5.31 30.19 -16.41
N ASN A 271 -5.96 31.25 -16.88
CA ASN A 271 -5.45 32.16 -17.89
C ASN A 271 -4.25 32.98 -17.39
N MET A 272 -3.77 32.73 -16.18
CA MET A 272 -2.53 33.29 -15.63
C MET A 272 -1.43 32.21 -15.50
N GLY A 273 -1.76 30.93 -15.71
CA GLY A 273 -0.90 29.78 -15.50
C GLY A 273 -1.38 28.93 -14.33
N MET A 274 -0.48 28.16 -13.72
CA MET A 274 -0.77 27.43 -12.48
C MET A 274 -1.16 28.42 -11.37
N LEU A 275 -2.10 28.01 -10.51
CA LEU A 275 -2.62 28.84 -9.43
C LEU A 275 -2.12 28.34 -8.07
N LYS A 276 -1.70 29.28 -7.23
CA LYS A 276 -1.55 29.05 -5.79
C LYS A 276 -2.90 29.34 -5.13
N PHE A 277 -3.41 28.39 -4.36
CA PHE A 277 -4.65 28.57 -3.60
C PHE A 277 -4.34 29.05 -2.17
N GLY A 278 -5.07 30.08 -1.73
CA GLY A 278 -4.62 31.03 -0.71
C GLY A 278 -4.54 30.51 0.72
N ASN A 279 -5.21 29.40 1.04
CA ASN A 279 -5.42 28.98 2.44
C ASN A 279 -5.15 27.48 2.73
N ALA A 280 -4.82 26.67 1.73
CA ALA A 280 -4.74 25.22 1.94
C ALA A 280 -3.28 24.76 2.00
N ASN A 281 -2.92 24.07 3.09
CA ASN A 281 -1.73 23.20 3.18
C ASN A 281 -1.92 22.01 2.22
N LEU A 282 -1.94 22.28 0.91
CA LEU A 282 -2.14 21.26 -0.11
C LEU A 282 -0.89 20.40 -0.23
N ASN A 283 -1.10 19.10 -0.15
CA ASN A 283 -0.09 18.12 -0.51
C ASN A 283 0.15 18.19 -2.04
N PRO A 284 1.39 17.99 -2.54
CA PRO A 284 1.64 17.78 -3.96
C PRO A 284 0.82 16.64 -4.57
N GLN A 285 0.56 16.70 -5.88
CA GLN A 285 0.00 15.57 -6.62
C GLN A 285 0.95 14.37 -6.58
N LEU A 286 0.41 13.17 -6.38
CA LEU A 286 1.16 11.92 -6.57
C LEU A 286 1.43 11.66 -8.07
N PHE A 287 2.61 11.14 -8.40
CA PHE A 287 3.01 10.77 -9.76
C PHE A 287 3.20 9.26 -9.86
N PRO A 288 3.21 8.65 -11.05
CA PRO A 288 3.59 7.25 -11.16
C PRO A 288 5.02 7.05 -10.66
N ALA A 289 5.29 5.85 -10.16
CA ALA A 289 6.63 5.50 -9.74
C ALA A 289 7.57 5.36 -10.95
N SER A 290 8.86 5.60 -10.73
CA SER A 290 9.90 5.42 -11.73
C SER A 290 10.40 3.97 -11.79
N THR A 291 11.13 3.66 -12.85
CA THR A 291 11.91 2.43 -13.02
C THR A 291 13.42 2.71 -13.13
N ILE A 292 13.82 3.98 -12.97
CA ILE A 292 15.20 4.44 -13.18
C ILE A 292 16.23 3.74 -12.26
N GLN A 293 15.86 3.33 -11.04
CA GLN A 293 16.77 2.56 -10.17
C GLN A 293 16.87 1.10 -10.64
N THR A 294 15.74 0.46 -10.90
CA THR A 294 15.66 -0.92 -11.40
C THR A 294 16.38 -1.07 -12.75
N ARG A 295 16.37 -0.03 -13.57
CA ARG A 295 17.11 0.05 -14.84
C ARG A 295 18.61 0.34 -14.66
N GLY A 296 19.08 0.55 -13.43
CA GLY A 296 20.48 0.88 -13.13
C GLY A 296 20.92 2.27 -13.62
N LEU A 297 19.97 3.17 -13.91
CA LEU A 297 20.28 4.51 -14.41
C LEU A 297 20.75 5.46 -13.30
N ILE A 298 20.35 5.18 -12.05
CA ILE A 298 20.76 5.90 -10.83
C ILE A 298 21.01 4.90 -9.68
N ASN A 299 21.70 5.32 -8.63
CA ASN A 299 22.03 4.45 -7.49
C ASN A 299 20.86 4.29 -6.50
N ALA A 300 20.64 3.07 -5.99
CA ALA A 300 19.63 2.74 -4.97
C ALA A 300 19.83 3.47 -3.63
N LYS A 301 21.04 3.98 -3.33
CA LYS A 301 21.35 4.64 -2.04
C LYS A 301 20.65 5.99 -1.83
N HIS A 302 20.04 6.57 -2.86
CA HIS A 302 19.29 7.82 -2.75
C HIS A 302 17.94 7.58 -2.09
N ARG A 303 17.94 7.50 -0.75
CA ARG A 303 16.72 7.39 0.05
C ARG A 303 15.78 8.54 -0.27
N LEU A 304 14.48 8.25 -0.34
CA LEU A 304 13.44 9.28 -0.42
C LEU A 304 13.56 10.20 0.81
N PRO A 305 13.91 11.48 0.65
CA PRO A 305 13.90 12.40 1.77
C PRO A 305 12.45 12.73 2.11
N ASP A 306 12.14 12.59 3.39
CA ASP A 306 10.95 13.04 4.11
C ASP A 306 9.67 12.21 3.94
N ASN A 307 8.90 12.19 5.03
CA ASN A 307 7.49 11.80 5.12
C ASN A 307 6.58 12.77 4.33
N ALA A 308 7.02 13.20 3.15
CA ALA A 308 6.24 14.05 2.26
C ALA A 308 4.94 13.32 1.92
N ARG A 309 3.83 13.97 2.24
CA ARG A 309 2.49 13.50 1.89
C ARG A 309 2.12 14.02 0.52
N TYR A 310 1.46 13.18 -0.24
CA TYR A 310 0.95 13.44 -1.57
C TYR A 310 -0.54 13.18 -1.57
N SER A 311 -1.27 13.83 -2.47
CA SER A 311 -2.70 13.61 -2.64
C SER A 311 -3.04 13.35 -4.09
N ASN A 312 -4.16 12.66 -4.32
CA ASN A 312 -4.69 12.47 -5.65
C ASN A 312 -5.78 13.49 -5.93
N TYR A 313 -5.54 14.39 -6.89
CA TYR A 313 -6.49 15.43 -7.22
C TYR A 313 -7.34 15.11 -8.45
N SER A 314 -7.07 14.06 -9.20
CA SER A 314 -7.78 13.77 -10.45
C SER A 314 -8.45 12.40 -10.43
N GLU A 315 -9.73 12.37 -10.81
CA GLU A 315 -10.49 11.13 -11.05
C GLU A 315 -9.86 10.19 -12.09
N PHE A 316 -9.01 10.72 -12.99
CA PHE A 316 -8.35 9.94 -14.04
C PHE A 316 -7.09 9.22 -13.56
N VAL A 317 -6.62 9.56 -12.35
CA VAL A 317 -5.51 8.90 -11.69
C VAL A 317 -6.10 7.83 -10.79
N LYS A 318 -6.09 6.59 -11.25
CA LYS A 318 -6.55 5.45 -10.47
C LYS A 318 -5.35 4.77 -9.84
N LEU A 319 -5.47 4.48 -8.55
CA LEU A 319 -4.51 3.69 -7.81
C LEU A 319 -5.04 2.25 -7.76
N ILE A 320 -4.20 1.30 -8.16
CA ILE A 320 -4.49 -0.13 -8.05
C ILE A 320 -3.49 -0.75 -7.07
N PRO A 321 -3.88 -1.81 -6.34
CA PRO A 321 -2.94 -2.54 -5.51
C PRO A 321 -1.74 -3.01 -6.33
N MET A 322 -0.58 -3.01 -5.70
CA MET A 322 0.66 -3.44 -6.34
C MET A 322 0.53 -4.88 -6.86
N SER A 323 1.01 -5.12 -8.09
CA SER A 323 1.11 -6.45 -8.67
C SER A 323 2.46 -7.10 -8.37
N LEU A 324 2.49 -8.43 -8.21
CA LEU A 324 3.71 -9.21 -8.09
C LEU A 324 4.12 -9.86 -9.43
N PRO A 325 5.42 -9.93 -9.75
CA PRO A 325 6.55 -9.30 -9.05
C PRO A 325 6.54 -7.75 -9.16
N PRO A 326 7.20 -7.01 -8.25
CA PRO A 326 7.22 -5.55 -8.29
C PRO A 326 7.88 -5.06 -9.59
N LYS A 327 7.21 -4.13 -10.29
CA LYS A 327 7.65 -3.54 -11.57
C LYS A 327 8.37 -2.21 -11.42
N PHE A 328 8.11 -1.50 -10.32
CA PHE A 328 8.58 -0.14 -10.06
C PHE A 328 9.55 -0.07 -8.88
N ASP A 329 10.36 0.99 -8.85
CA ASP A 329 11.31 1.28 -7.77
C ASP A 329 10.57 1.63 -6.46
N TYR A 330 9.43 2.29 -6.60
CA TYR A 330 8.66 2.89 -5.51
C TYR A 330 7.17 2.59 -5.66
N TYR A 331 6.44 2.67 -4.54
CA TYR A 331 5.00 2.50 -4.49
C TYR A 331 4.36 3.52 -3.56
N TRP A 332 3.04 3.69 -3.69
CA TRP A 332 2.25 4.58 -2.87
C TRP A 332 1.67 3.83 -1.68
N MET A 333 2.06 4.22 -0.48
CA MET A 333 1.42 3.73 0.75
C MET A 333 0.41 4.75 1.23
N GLN A 334 -0.85 4.33 1.40
CA GLN A 334 -1.88 5.22 1.93
C GLN A 334 -1.65 5.45 3.44
N VAL A 335 -1.67 6.72 3.87
CA VAL A 335 -1.44 7.13 5.28
C VAL A 335 -2.59 7.96 5.85
N GLY A 336 -3.61 8.23 5.04
CA GLY A 336 -4.79 9.00 5.42
C GLY A 336 -5.84 9.04 4.30
N GLU A 337 -6.89 9.81 4.50
CA GLU A 337 -7.93 10.09 3.50
C GLU A 337 -7.31 10.85 2.32
N ASN A 338 -7.17 10.18 1.18
CA ASN A 338 -6.50 10.73 0.00
C ASN A 338 -5.08 11.28 0.29
N GLU A 339 -4.39 10.70 1.26
CA GLU A 339 -3.01 11.03 1.60
C GLU A 339 -2.11 9.81 1.45
N TYR A 340 -1.01 9.99 0.70
CA TYR A 340 -0.10 8.93 0.34
C TYR A 340 1.33 9.35 0.63
N VAL A 341 2.17 8.38 0.97
CA VAL A 341 3.62 8.55 1.01
C VAL A 341 4.25 7.59 0.01
N MET A 342 5.23 8.08 -0.71
CA MET A 342 6.01 7.23 -1.60
C MET A 342 7.01 6.44 -0.75
N ARG A 343 7.10 5.14 -0.99
CA ARG A 343 8.00 4.23 -0.28
C ARG A 343 8.76 3.36 -1.27
N GLU A 344 10.02 3.09 -0.94
CA GLU A 344 10.75 2.03 -1.61
C GLU A 344 10.12 0.70 -1.20
N TYR A 345 9.89 -0.16 -2.19
CA TYR A 345 9.30 -1.49 -1.94
C TYR A 345 10.06 -2.25 -0.84
N ARG A 346 11.40 -2.21 -0.90
CA ARG A 346 12.30 -2.88 0.07
C ARG A 346 12.14 -2.32 1.49
N GLU A 347 11.96 -1.01 1.64
CA GLU A 347 11.78 -0.36 2.94
C GLU A 347 10.47 -0.80 3.62
N VAL A 348 9.41 -0.98 2.85
CA VAL A 348 8.10 -1.41 3.37
C VAL A 348 8.23 -2.84 3.89
N MET A 349 8.76 -3.75 3.07
CA MET A 349 8.95 -5.15 3.46
C MET A 349 9.84 -5.31 4.71
N GLN A 350 10.85 -4.46 4.90
CA GLN A 350 11.72 -4.50 6.07
C GLN A 350 11.08 -3.94 7.34
N ARG A 351 10.12 -3.02 7.24
CA ARG A 351 9.52 -2.34 8.41
C ARG A 351 8.23 -2.97 8.91
N THR A 352 7.47 -3.63 8.04
CA THR A 352 6.16 -4.18 8.40
C THR A 352 6.19 -5.67 8.70
N ALA A 353 7.21 -6.41 8.27
CA ALA A 353 7.21 -7.85 8.37
C ALA A 353 7.95 -8.34 9.63
N SER A 354 7.19 -8.80 10.64
CA SER A 354 7.62 -10.02 11.31
C SER A 354 7.66 -11.12 10.25
N PRO A 355 8.70 -11.98 10.20
CA PRO A 355 8.70 -13.09 9.27
C PRO A 355 7.41 -13.90 9.45
N MET A 356 6.75 -14.18 8.33
CA MET A 356 5.53 -14.97 8.33
C MET A 356 5.89 -16.44 8.38
N VAL A 357 5.28 -17.16 9.30
CA VAL A 357 5.57 -18.58 9.48
C VAL A 357 4.29 -19.39 9.51
N ILE A 358 4.38 -20.61 8.98
CA ILE A 358 3.39 -21.65 9.17
C ILE A 358 4.07 -22.75 9.98
N VAL A 359 3.44 -23.15 11.08
CA VAL A 359 3.99 -24.17 11.99
C VAL A 359 3.50 -25.54 11.54
N LEU A 360 4.39 -26.29 10.88
CA LEU A 360 4.17 -27.66 10.43
C LEU A 360 5.27 -28.56 11.01
N PRO A 361 4.94 -29.52 11.90
CA PRO A 361 5.94 -30.40 12.49
C PRO A 361 6.62 -31.26 11.41
N ALA A 362 7.71 -31.92 11.77
CA ALA A 362 8.37 -32.89 10.89
C ALA A 362 7.35 -33.92 10.35
N GLY A 363 7.48 -34.32 9.09
CA GLY A 363 6.58 -35.30 8.44
C GLY A 363 5.25 -34.78 7.90
N SER A 364 4.98 -33.47 8.01
CA SER A 364 3.85 -32.79 7.36
C SER A 364 3.98 -32.60 5.84
N GLY A 365 5.12 -32.95 5.24
CA GLY A 365 5.38 -32.73 3.81
C GLY A 365 5.88 -31.33 3.45
N LYS A 366 6.45 -30.58 4.41
CA LYS A 366 7.00 -29.21 4.22
C LYS A 366 7.81 -29.06 2.93
N THR A 367 8.81 -29.93 2.73
CA THR A 367 9.71 -29.86 1.58
C THR A 367 8.95 -29.98 0.25
N THR A 368 7.98 -30.89 0.18
CA THR A 368 7.12 -31.04 -1.02
C THR A 368 6.24 -29.82 -1.23
N ILE A 369 5.63 -29.30 -0.17
CA ILE A 369 4.78 -28.09 -0.23
C ILE A 369 5.60 -26.88 -0.67
N ALA A 370 6.79 -26.67 -0.10
CA ALA A 370 7.71 -25.60 -0.45
C ALA A 370 8.19 -25.70 -1.90
N SER A 371 8.53 -26.90 -2.37
CA SER A 371 9.01 -27.12 -3.75
C SER A 371 7.98 -26.76 -4.84
N ASN A 372 6.69 -26.73 -4.50
CA ASN A 372 5.60 -26.39 -5.41
C ASN A 372 5.21 -24.90 -5.39
N SER A 373 5.90 -24.07 -4.61
CA SER A 373 5.55 -22.66 -4.43
C SER A 373 6.77 -21.78 -4.27
N ASP A 374 6.92 -20.80 -5.16
CA ASP A 374 8.02 -19.84 -5.08
C ASP A 374 7.98 -18.96 -3.82
N ILE A 375 6.86 -18.89 -3.09
CA ILE A 375 6.73 -18.05 -1.89
C ILE A 375 6.87 -18.83 -0.59
N LEU A 376 6.88 -20.16 -0.62
CA LEU A 376 7.04 -21.00 0.56
C LEU A 376 8.50 -21.45 0.66
N VAL A 377 9.06 -21.44 1.87
CA VAL A 377 10.43 -21.91 2.13
C VAL A 377 10.41 -22.89 3.28
N ASP A 378 10.98 -24.07 3.07
CA ASP A 378 11.26 -24.98 4.18
C ASP A 378 12.39 -24.41 5.03
N ILE A 379 12.20 -24.30 6.34
CA ILE A 379 13.22 -23.70 7.21
C ILE A 379 14.50 -24.55 7.25
N ASP A 380 14.38 -25.84 6.98
CA ASP A 380 15.52 -26.76 6.92
C ASP A 380 16.47 -26.38 5.78
N ASP A 381 15.95 -25.98 4.60
CA ASP A 381 16.76 -25.51 3.47
C ASP A 381 17.58 -24.25 3.83
N VAL A 382 17.02 -23.38 4.68
CA VAL A 382 17.70 -22.17 5.16
C VAL A 382 18.85 -22.54 6.10
N PHE A 383 18.62 -23.50 6.99
CA PHE A 383 19.62 -23.92 7.95
C PHE A 383 20.73 -24.75 7.30
N GLU A 384 20.42 -25.60 6.32
CA GLU A 384 21.41 -26.39 5.57
C GLU A 384 22.41 -25.52 4.80
N GLN A 385 21.99 -24.35 4.34
CA GLN A 385 22.86 -23.39 3.65
C GLN A 385 23.77 -22.59 4.60
N SER A 386 23.55 -22.70 5.91
CA SER A 386 24.35 -21.97 6.91
C SER A 386 25.64 -22.72 7.26
N ASN A 387 26.74 -21.97 7.40
CA ASN A 387 27.99 -22.50 7.93
C ASN A 387 27.93 -22.98 9.39
N LYS A 388 26.79 -22.75 10.09
CA LYS A 388 26.54 -23.19 11.48
C LYS A 388 25.71 -24.48 11.55
N HIS A 389 25.36 -25.07 10.42
CA HIS A 389 24.49 -26.24 10.34
C HIS A 389 25.02 -27.44 11.15
N ASP A 390 26.30 -27.77 11.02
CA ASP A 390 26.89 -28.91 11.74
C ASP A 390 26.88 -28.66 13.27
N THR A 391 27.16 -27.43 13.70
CA THR A 391 27.05 -27.02 15.10
C THR A 391 25.62 -27.15 15.63
N MET A 392 24.62 -26.81 14.81
CA MET A 392 23.21 -27.01 15.16
C MET A 392 22.88 -28.50 15.32
N LYS A 393 23.35 -29.36 14.40
CA LYS A 393 23.16 -30.82 14.49
C LYS A 393 23.79 -31.40 15.76
N ASP A 394 25.03 -31.03 16.07
CA ASP A 394 25.72 -31.51 17.28
C ASP A 394 24.99 -31.08 18.56
N LEU A 395 24.47 -29.85 18.60
CA LEU A 395 23.67 -29.37 19.73
C LEU A 395 22.34 -30.12 19.86
N ILE A 396 21.66 -30.42 18.76
CA ILE A 396 20.43 -31.22 18.76
C ILE A 396 20.73 -32.64 19.23
N TYR A 397 21.78 -33.29 18.72
CA TYR A 397 22.17 -34.63 19.18
C TYR A 397 22.53 -34.64 20.66
N SER A 398 23.33 -33.67 21.13
CA SER A 398 23.65 -33.52 22.55
C SER A 398 22.41 -33.26 23.42
N ALA A 399 21.42 -32.52 22.91
CA ALA A 399 20.14 -32.30 23.59
C ALA A 399 19.27 -33.57 23.64
N LEU A 400 19.31 -34.40 22.59
CA LEU A 400 18.57 -35.67 22.48
C LEU A 400 19.22 -36.81 23.28
N GLU A 401 20.54 -36.95 23.21
CA GLU A 401 21.34 -37.88 24.04
C GLU A 401 21.26 -37.50 25.52
N GLY A 402 21.16 -36.20 25.79
CA GLY A 402 20.92 -35.68 27.13
C GLY A 402 19.50 -35.93 27.64
N SER A 403 18.55 -36.23 26.75
CA SER A 403 17.21 -36.62 27.15
C SER A 403 17.11 -38.14 27.19
N ASP A 404 17.56 -38.78 28.27
CA ASP A 404 17.33 -40.21 28.46
C ASP A 404 15.82 -40.44 28.72
N PHE A 405 15.08 -40.57 27.63
CA PHE A 405 13.61 -40.61 27.59
C PHE A 405 13.02 -41.91 28.15
N ARG A 406 13.85 -42.88 28.54
CA ARG A 406 13.37 -44.14 29.13
C ARG A 406 12.76 -43.98 30.53
N GLY A 407 12.92 -42.82 31.18
CA GLY A 407 12.38 -42.56 32.52
C GLY A 407 11.42 -41.37 32.68
N HIS A 408 11.30 -40.45 31.71
CA HIS A 408 10.53 -39.20 31.88
C HIS A 408 9.58 -38.79 30.73
N PRO A 409 8.84 -39.69 30.05
CA PRO A 409 7.80 -39.28 29.11
C PRO A 409 6.60 -38.56 29.79
N ALA A 410 6.47 -38.65 31.12
CA ALA A 410 5.38 -38.02 31.86
C ALA A 410 5.57 -36.51 32.11
N VAL A 411 6.80 -35.98 32.11
CA VAL A 411 7.08 -34.64 32.68
C VAL A 411 7.08 -33.52 31.63
N LEU A 412 7.18 -33.82 30.33
CA LEU A 412 7.63 -32.84 29.33
C LEU A 412 6.63 -32.58 28.19
N GLY A 413 5.37 -32.27 28.52
CA GLY A 413 4.47 -31.60 27.57
C GLY A 413 4.91 -30.14 27.36
N THR A 414 5.10 -29.72 26.11
CA THR A 414 5.73 -28.43 25.72
C THR A 414 4.95 -27.18 26.12
N LYS A 415 3.63 -27.27 26.35
CA LYS A 415 2.82 -26.14 26.86
C LYS A 415 1.46 -26.55 27.45
N ARG A 416 1.38 -27.77 27.98
CA ARG A 416 0.13 -28.26 28.58
C ARG A 416 0.01 -27.70 30.00
N GLY A 417 -0.80 -26.66 30.13
CA GLY A 417 -0.96 -25.85 31.35
C GLY A 417 -0.22 -24.51 31.30
N PHE A 418 -0.32 -23.74 32.37
CA PHE A 418 0.25 -22.38 32.49
C PHE A 418 1.76 -22.35 32.77
N LEU A 419 2.36 -23.52 33.03
CA LEU A 419 3.79 -23.67 33.34
C LEU A 419 4.56 -24.07 32.08
N THR A 420 5.63 -23.34 31.80
CA THR A 420 6.64 -23.69 30.80
C THR A 420 7.37 -24.98 31.20
N ARG A 421 8.03 -25.62 30.22
CA ARG A 421 8.87 -26.80 30.47
C ARG A 421 9.92 -26.53 31.57
N SER A 422 10.56 -25.36 31.53
CA SER A 422 11.59 -24.96 32.51
C SER A 422 11.01 -24.79 33.92
N GLU A 423 9.81 -24.21 34.05
CA GLU A 423 9.14 -24.07 35.35
C GLU A 423 8.71 -25.43 35.92
N LYS A 424 8.25 -26.35 35.08
CA LYS A 424 7.93 -27.73 35.51
C LYS A 424 9.17 -28.45 36.05
N ILE A 425 10.31 -28.32 35.38
CA ILE A 425 11.59 -28.91 35.82
C ILE A 425 12.02 -28.30 37.17
N ALA A 426 11.95 -26.98 37.31
CA ALA A 426 12.29 -26.30 38.56
C ALA A 426 11.41 -26.77 39.73
N LEU A 427 10.10 -26.92 39.52
CA LEU A 427 9.17 -27.40 40.54
C LEU A 427 9.46 -28.86 40.94
N VAL A 428 9.80 -29.73 39.97
CA VAL A 428 10.26 -31.09 40.25
C VAL A 428 11.53 -31.10 41.10
N ASP A 429 12.49 -30.22 40.78
CA ASP A 429 13.77 -30.13 41.48
C ASP A 429 13.64 -29.59 42.91
N GLU A 430 12.69 -28.67 43.11
CA GLU A 430 12.29 -28.16 44.43
C GLU A 430 11.44 -29.17 45.24
N GLY A 431 11.04 -30.27 44.60
CA GLY A 431 10.14 -31.28 45.18
C GLY A 431 8.73 -30.76 45.43
N MET A 432 8.32 -29.73 44.71
CA MET A 432 6.97 -29.16 44.77
C MET A 432 6.01 -30.01 43.92
N PRO A 433 4.77 -30.24 44.39
CA PRO A 433 3.74 -30.80 43.54
C PRO A 433 3.36 -29.81 42.44
N PHE A 434 3.11 -30.30 41.23
CA PHE A 434 2.75 -29.45 40.09
C PHE A 434 1.65 -30.07 39.23
N PHE A 435 0.95 -29.21 38.50
CA PHE A 435 -0.28 -29.54 37.76
C PHE A 435 0.00 -29.43 36.26
N VAL A 436 -0.43 -30.43 35.49
CA VAL A 436 -0.24 -30.46 34.04
C VAL A 436 -1.56 -30.78 33.31
N ASP A 437 -1.54 -30.74 31.98
CA ASP A 437 -2.71 -31.10 31.15
C ASP A 437 -3.98 -30.29 31.49
N GLY A 438 -3.81 -28.98 31.73
CA GLY A 438 -4.93 -28.07 32.02
C GLY A 438 -5.47 -28.15 33.45
N THR A 439 -4.80 -28.89 34.34
CA THR A 439 -5.20 -28.97 35.75
C THR A 439 -4.71 -27.79 36.58
N TYR A 440 -5.47 -27.47 37.63
CA TYR A 440 -5.14 -26.43 38.58
C TYR A 440 -5.46 -26.89 40.00
N PRO A 441 -4.73 -26.43 41.03
CA PRO A 441 -5.02 -26.78 42.42
C PRO A 441 -6.49 -26.53 42.79
N HIS A 442 -7.07 -25.41 42.34
CA HIS A 442 -8.46 -25.03 42.65
C HIS A 442 -9.54 -25.92 42.02
N MET A 443 -9.18 -26.84 41.11
CA MET A 443 -10.12 -27.81 40.56
C MET A 443 -10.42 -28.94 41.54
N PHE A 444 -9.55 -29.13 42.54
CA PHE A 444 -9.59 -30.25 43.48
C PHE A 444 -9.98 -29.72 44.87
N PRO A 445 -10.85 -30.42 45.61
CA PRO A 445 -11.11 -30.09 47.01
C PRO A 445 -9.85 -30.30 47.86
N ASP A 446 -9.74 -29.58 48.98
CA ASP A 446 -8.57 -29.66 49.86
C ASP A 446 -8.24 -31.11 50.28
N SER A 447 -9.27 -31.93 50.54
CA SER A 447 -9.12 -33.36 50.88
C SER A 447 -8.45 -34.20 49.79
N GLU A 448 -8.56 -33.78 48.53
CA GLU A 448 -7.93 -34.42 47.38
C GLU A 448 -6.54 -33.84 47.14
N LEU A 449 -6.32 -32.54 47.38
CA LEU A 449 -5.00 -31.92 47.35
C LEU A 449 -4.05 -32.47 48.43
N ASP A 450 -4.59 -32.89 49.58
CA ASP A 450 -3.82 -33.54 50.66
C ASP A 450 -3.16 -34.86 50.23
N LYS A 451 -3.59 -35.46 49.11
CA LYS A 451 -2.96 -36.65 48.51
C LYS A 451 -1.63 -36.32 47.80
N LEU A 452 -1.39 -35.05 47.48
CA LEU A 452 -0.19 -34.61 46.77
C LEU A 452 1.00 -34.53 47.73
N THR A 453 1.99 -35.40 47.52
CA THR A 453 3.24 -35.38 48.26
C THR A 453 4.33 -34.64 47.47
N LYS A 454 5.48 -34.39 48.11
CA LYS A 454 6.64 -33.85 47.40
C LYS A 454 7.00 -34.76 46.22
N PHE A 455 7.44 -34.14 45.13
CA PHE A 455 7.77 -34.84 43.88
C PHE A 455 6.57 -35.51 43.19
N THR A 456 5.34 -35.02 43.39
CA THR A 456 4.18 -35.55 42.65
C THR A 456 3.70 -34.61 41.54
N SER A 457 3.00 -35.15 40.54
CA SER A 457 2.23 -34.33 39.60
C SER A 457 0.86 -34.89 39.29
N VAL A 458 -0.06 -34.00 38.93
CA VAL A 458 -1.45 -34.31 38.61
C VAL A 458 -1.68 -34.26 37.10
N HIS A 459 -2.22 -35.35 36.54
CA HIS A 459 -2.46 -35.54 35.10
C HIS A 459 -3.91 -35.98 34.87
N ALA A 460 -4.51 -35.57 33.75
CA ALA A 460 -5.85 -36.05 33.36
C ALA A 460 -5.86 -37.57 33.22
N ALA A 461 -6.85 -38.24 33.82
CA ALA A 461 -7.01 -39.69 33.65
C ALA A 461 -7.64 -40.04 32.29
N SER A 462 -8.47 -39.14 31.74
CA SER A 462 -9.09 -39.21 30.41
C SER A 462 -9.57 -37.81 29.99
N GLY A 463 -9.62 -37.49 28.68
CA GLY A 463 -10.20 -36.23 28.21
C GLY A 463 -9.86 -35.82 26.77
N GLU A 464 -10.61 -34.85 26.24
CA GLU A 464 -10.67 -34.34 24.85
C GLU A 464 -9.36 -33.71 24.30
N PHE A 465 -8.23 -33.87 24.99
CA PHE A 465 -6.91 -33.53 24.45
C PHE A 465 -6.40 -34.71 23.59
N GLN A 466 -7.03 -34.87 22.42
CA GLN A 466 -6.72 -35.89 21.41
C GLN A 466 -5.22 -35.92 21.10
N GLY A 467 -4.53 -36.97 21.55
CA GLY A 467 -3.11 -37.17 21.30
C GLY A 467 -2.38 -38.01 22.33
N LYS A 468 -3.05 -38.44 23.41
CA LYS A 468 -2.60 -39.58 24.20
C LYS A 468 -3.71 -40.61 24.30
N ASN A 469 -3.54 -41.76 23.65
CA ASN A 469 -4.08 -43.00 24.19
C ASN A 469 -3.27 -43.31 25.46
N PHE A 470 -3.65 -42.70 26.58
CA PHE A 470 -3.27 -43.25 27.88
C PHE A 470 -4.06 -44.54 28.20
N ASP A 471 -5.05 -44.86 27.37
CA ASP A 471 -6.03 -45.94 27.56
C ASP A 471 -5.53 -47.34 27.14
N ASP A 472 -4.40 -47.45 26.43
CA ASP A 472 -3.92 -48.75 25.93
C ASP A 472 -2.93 -49.48 26.86
N GLN A 473 -2.63 -48.94 28.05
CA GLN A 473 -1.77 -49.61 29.03
C GLN A 473 -2.39 -49.59 30.43
N THR A 474 -2.66 -50.80 30.91
CA THR A 474 -3.28 -51.22 32.19
C THR A 474 -2.71 -50.54 33.44
N ASP A 475 -3.42 -50.64 34.57
CA ASP A 475 -3.14 -50.09 35.92
C ASP A 475 -1.72 -50.32 36.52
N GLU A 476 -0.78 -50.90 35.77
CA GLU A 476 0.61 -51.15 36.17
C GLU A 476 1.55 -50.05 35.66
N LYS A 477 1.33 -48.80 36.07
CA LYS A 477 2.35 -47.75 35.89
C LYS A 477 3.35 -47.80 37.06
N PRO A 478 4.66 -47.89 36.84
CA PRO A 478 5.66 -47.95 37.92
C PRO A 478 5.74 -46.68 38.81
N HIS A 479 4.98 -45.63 38.48
CA HIS A 479 5.02 -44.32 39.15
C HIS A 479 3.64 -43.76 39.52
N LYS A 480 2.54 -44.48 39.25
CA LYS A 480 1.22 -44.01 39.72
C LYS A 480 1.13 -44.29 41.22
N VAL A 481 0.84 -43.25 42.01
CA VAL A 481 0.70 -43.39 43.47
C VAL A 481 -0.73 -43.29 43.94
N ASP A 482 -1.58 -42.51 43.27
CA ASP A 482 -3.01 -42.41 43.64
C ASP A 482 -3.84 -41.84 42.48
N ASP A 483 -5.16 -41.85 42.64
CA ASP A 483 -6.11 -41.06 41.85
C ASP A 483 -6.53 -39.81 42.64
N ILE A 484 -6.72 -38.70 41.92
CA ILE A 484 -7.22 -37.43 42.48
C ILE A 484 -8.47 -36.98 41.72
N TYR A 485 -9.48 -36.45 42.42
CA TYR A 485 -10.79 -36.14 41.84
C TYR A 485 -11.11 -34.65 41.94
N THR A 486 -11.66 -34.07 40.86
CA THR A 486 -12.12 -32.67 40.88
C THR A 486 -13.38 -32.50 41.73
N HIS A 487 -13.78 -31.26 42.00
CA HIS A 487 -15.07 -30.94 42.62
C HIS A 487 -16.28 -31.54 41.87
N GLU A 488 -16.13 -31.80 40.57
CA GLU A 488 -17.17 -32.36 39.69
C GLU A 488 -17.09 -33.89 39.60
N GLY A 489 -16.15 -34.52 40.31
CA GLY A 489 -15.96 -35.97 40.32
C GLY A 489 -15.16 -36.51 39.14
N GLU A 490 -14.50 -35.65 38.35
CA GLU A 490 -13.65 -36.07 37.25
C GLU A 490 -12.34 -36.67 37.79
N ARG A 491 -11.90 -37.78 37.20
CA ARG A 491 -10.74 -38.54 37.64
C ARG A 491 -9.46 -38.00 37.00
N TYR A 492 -8.44 -37.84 37.84
CA TYR A 492 -7.06 -37.51 37.50
C TYR A 492 -6.13 -38.51 38.18
N ILE A 493 -4.89 -38.60 37.73
CA ILE A 493 -3.88 -39.49 38.30
C ILE A 493 -2.75 -38.68 38.94
N ILE A 494 -2.29 -39.16 40.10
CA ILE A 494 -1.09 -38.65 40.78
C ILE A 494 0.08 -39.55 40.41
N LEU A 495 1.12 -38.94 39.86
CA LEU A 495 2.38 -39.62 39.53
C LEU A 495 3.47 -39.18 40.51
N ASP A 496 4.17 -40.14 41.09
CA ASP A 496 5.32 -39.92 41.98
C ASP A 496 6.64 -39.97 41.21
N HIS A 497 7.47 -38.96 41.47
CA HIS A 497 8.79 -38.76 40.88
C HIS A 497 9.89 -38.93 41.94
N SER A 498 9.57 -39.52 43.10
CA SER A 498 10.50 -39.72 44.22
C SER A 498 11.47 -40.89 44.03
N ASP A 499 11.07 -41.95 43.31
CA ASP A 499 11.90 -43.14 43.10
C ASP A 499 12.94 -42.91 41.99
N LYS A 500 14.04 -42.28 42.38
CA LYS A 500 15.18 -41.95 41.53
C LYS A 500 16.33 -42.93 41.82
N ASN A 501 16.37 -44.04 41.10
CA ASN A 501 17.54 -44.95 41.05
C ASN A 501 18.85 -44.15 40.89
N ASP A 502 19.97 -44.65 41.45
CA ASP A 502 21.33 -44.08 41.38
C ASP A 502 21.74 -43.61 39.97
N PHE A 503 21.14 -44.22 38.94
CA PHE A 503 21.27 -43.81 37.54
C PHE A 503 20.78 -42.37 37.29
N THR A 504 19.63 -41.98 37.84
CA THR A 504 19.08 -40.61 37.74
C THR A 504 19.94 -39.59 38.49
N ARG A 505 20.62 -39.99 39.58
CA ARG A 505 21.57 -39.13 40.30
C ARG A 505 22.86 -38.93 39.49
N GLN A 506 23.42 -39.97 38.90
CA GLN A 506 24.61 -39.87 38.03
C GLN A 506 24.31 -39.08 36.75
N THR A 507 23.14 -39.30 36.17
CA THR A 507 22.63 -38.55 35.02
C THR A 507 22.40 -37.09 35.40
N ARG A 508 21.86 -36.81 36.60
CA ARG A 508 21.73 -35.46 37.16
C ARG A 508 23.07 -34.79 37.46
N GLU A 509 24.06 -35.48 38.02
CA GLU A 509 25.42 -34.93 38.25
C GLU A 509 26.13 -34.67 36.90
N HIS A 510 25.91 -35.53 35.90
CA HIS A 510 26.36 -35.32 34.52
C HIS A 510 25.66 -34.12 33.86
N PHE A 511 24.39 -33.87 34.18
CA PHE A 511 23.64 -32.69 33.71
C PHE A 511 23.98 -31.42 34.47
N GLU A 512 24.12 -31.44 35.79
CA GLU A 512 24.50 -30.28 36.61
C GLU A 512 25.90 -29.78 36.22
N HIS A 513 26.82 -30.68 35.85
CA HIS A 513 28.13 -30.33 35.29
C HIS A 513 28.08 -29.81 33.83
N LYS A 514 27.00 -30.09 33.07
CA LYS A 514 26.75 -29.49 31.74
C LYS A 514 25.89 -28.21 31.81
N LEU A 515 25.09 -28.06 32.87
CA LEU A 515 24.21 -26.92 33.15
C LEU A 515 24.89 -25.82 33.97
N SER A 516 26.09 -26.05 34.52
CA SER A 516 26.92 -25.04 35.20
C SER A 516 27.31 -23.85 34.32
N ASP A 517 27.07 -23.94 33.01
CA ASP A 517 27.22 -22.85 32.04
C ASP A 517 25.93 -22.00 31.89
N GLY A 518 24.89 -22.25 32.68
CA GLY A 518 23.71 -21.39 32.84
C GLY A 518 22.66 -21.42 31.73
N GLU A 519 22.86 -22.15 30.63
CA GLU A 519 21.89 -22.25 29.52
C GLU A 519 21.67 -23.71 29.09
N GLY A 520 20.44 -24.20 29.22
CA GLY A 520 20.05 -25.55 28.80
C GLY A 520 20.21 -25.75 27.28
N SER A 521 20.52 -26.98 26.85
CA SER A 521 20.85 -27.31 25.45
C SER A 521 19.81 -26.84 24.43
N TRP A 522 18.52 -26.92 24.76
CA TRP A 522 17.43 -26.45 23.88
C TRP A 522 17.44 -24.91 23.69
N SER A 523 17.72 -24.14 24.74
CA SER A 523 17.86 -22.68 24.61
C SER A 523 19.04 -22.29 23.72
N ARG A 524 20.13 -23.07 23.75
CA ARG A 524 21.26 -22.88 22.84
C ARG A 524 20.89 -23.19 21.38
N VAL A 525 20.07 -24.22 21.15
CA VAL A 525 19.52 -24.55 19.83
C VAL A 525 18.61 -23.42 19.32
N GLU A 526 17.66 -22.94 20.13
CA GLU A 526 16.76 -21.84 19.78
C GLU A 526 17.52 -20.56 19.40
N LYS A 527 18.53 -20.17 20.20
CA LYS A 527 19.38 -19.00 19.93
C LYS A 527 20.18 -19.16 18.64
N LEU A 528 20.71 -20.37 18.39
CA LEU A 528 21.48 -20.64 17.18
C LEU A 528 20.58 -20.59 15.95
N GLN A 529 19.40 -21.23 15.99
CA GLN A 529 18.39 -21.17 14.94
C GLN A 529 17.92 -19.74 14.68
N THR A 530 17.71 -18.95 15.74
CA THR A 530 17.37 -17.52 15.64
C THR A 530 18.48 -16.73 14.94
N SER A 531 19.75 -16.96 15.32
CA SER A 531 20.89 -16.32 14.65
C SER A 531 20.99 -16.69 13.18
N MET A 532 20.84 -17.97 12.84
CA MET A 532 20.92 -18.47 11.45
C MET A 532 19.80 -17.87 10.60
N PHE A 533 18.58 -17.84 11.13
CA PHE A 533 17.44 -17.30 10.41
C PHE A 533 17.56 -15.78 10.22
N MET A 534 17.95 -15.03 11.25
CA MET A 534 18.19 -13.59 11.13
C MET A 534 19.31 -13.25 10.14
N GLU A 535 20.33 -14.10 10.02
CA GLU A 535 21.38 -13.98 9.02
C GLU A 535 20.83 -14.20 7.60
N HIS A 536 20.00 -15.21 7.39
CA HIS A 536 19.29 -15.43 6.14
C HIS A 536 18.41 -14.23 5.74
N LEU A 537 17.60 -13.73 6.69
CA LEU A 537 16.72 -12.57 6.46
C LEU A 537 17.50 -11.31 6.06
N ARG A 538 18.76 -11.17 6.52
CA ARG A 538 19.64 -10.04 6.14
C ARG A 538 20.32 -10.22 4.79
N ASN A 539 20.66 -11.46 4.44
CA ASN A 539 21.50 -11.76 3.27
C ASN A 539 20.70 -12.04 2.00
N SER A 540 19.41 -12.39 2.11
CA SER A 540 18.55 -12.69 0.95
C SER A 540 17.55 -11.55 0.71
N GLU A 541 17.60 -10.96 -0.49
CA GLU A 541 16.74 -9.82 -0.89
C GLU A 541 15.24 -10.17 -0.89
N ASP A 542 14.90 -11.45 -1.02
CA ASP A 542 13.53 -11.95 -1.10
C ASP A 542 13.07 -12.66 0.18
N ALA A 543 13.93 -12.79 1.18
CA ALA A 543 13.65 -13.55 2.40
C ALA A 543 12.39 -13.08 3.13
N MET A 544 12.19 -11.76 3.24
CA MET A 544 11.01 -11.19 3.92
C MET A 544 9.71 -11.35 3.12
N ARG A 545 9.78 -11.83 1.87
CA ARG A 545 8.62 -12.11 1.01
C ARG A 545 8.16 -13.57 1.11
N LYS A 546 8.91 -14.40 1.81
CA LYS A 546 8.62 -15.83 1.93
C LYS A 546 7.80 -16.10 3.18
N ILE A 547 7.00 -17.16 3.12
CA ILE A 547 6.38 -17.77 4.27
C ILE A 547 7.22 -19.00 4.63
N TYR A 548 7.73 -19.04 5.84
CA TYR A 548 8.61 -20.12 6.28
C TYR A 548 7.79 -21.22 6.93
N LEU A 549 8.00 -22.45 6.47
CA LEU A 549 7.41 -23.64 7.08
C LEU A 549 8.34 -24.07 8.22
N ILE A 550 7.94 -23.83 9.47
CA ILE A 550 8.75 -24.09 10.67
C ILE A 550 8.20 -25.28 11.46
N HIS A 551 9.00 -25.90 12.33
CA HIS A 551 8.64 -27.11 13.05
C HIS A 551 7.78 -26.86 14.30
N SER A 552 7.96 -25.73 14.99
CA SER A 552 7.23 -25.38 16.21
C SER A 552 7.07 -23.85 16.38
N ASP A 553 6.10 -23.43 17.20
CA ASP A 553 5.86 -22.00 17.51
C ASP A 553 6.94 -21.40 18.42
N ASP A 554 7.72 -22.26 19.09
CA ASP A 554 8.83 -21.94 19.99
C ASP A 554 10.22 -22.23 19.37
N GLN A 555 10.29 -22.47 18.05
CA GLN A 555 11.56 -22.78 17.36
C GLN A 555 12.61 -21.66 17.48
N PHE A 556 12.16 -20.42 17.69
CA PHE A 556 13.04 -19.26 17.83
C PHE A 556 12.99 -18.70 19.26
N ASP A 557 14.09 -18.09 19.68
CA ASP A 557 14.16 -17.45 20.98
C ASP A 557 13.25 -16.19 21.06
N ALA A 558 13.09 -15.66 22.26
CA ALA A 558 12.18 -14.53 22.52
C ALA A 558 12.54 -13.23 21.77
N THR A 559 13.72 -13.11 21.17
CA THR A 559 14.14 -11.94 20.39
C THR A 559 13.50 -11.90 19.01
N LEU A 560 13.04 -13.04 18.49
CA LEU A 560 12.34 -13.14 17.22
C LEU A 560 10.90 -13.62 17.42
N LYS A 561 9.94 -12.75 17.08
CA LYS A 561 8.51 -13.06 17.16
C LYS A 561 7.89 -13.08 15.77
N PRO A 562 7.92 -14.24 15.08
CA PRO A 562 7.29 -14.36 13.77
C PRO A 562 5.76 -14.22 13.87
N LYS A 563 5.12 -13.80 12.77
CA LYS A 563 3.66 -13.82 12.64
C LYS A 563 3.26 -15.25 12.25
N ILE A 564 2.65 -16.00 13.17
CA ILE A 564 2.13 -17.34 12.90
C ILE A 564 0.84 -17.18 12.09
N LEU A 565 0.84 -17.66 10.85
CA LEU A 565 -0.33 -17.61 9.95
C LEU A 565 -1.25 -18.81 10.13
N PHE A 566 -0.64 -19.97 10.40
CA PHE A 566 -1.33 -21.25 10.46
C PHE A 566 -0.48 -22.28 11.21
N SER A 567 -1.14 -23.27 11.82
CA SER A 567 -0.51 -24.43 12.40
C SER A 567 -1.36 -25.67 12.15
N ALA A 568 -0.71 -26.79 11.83
CA ALA A 568 -1.37 -28.08 11.68
C ALA A 568 -0.36 -29.21 11.92
N LYS A 569 -0.84 -30.38 12.35
CA LYS A 569 -0.03 -31.61 12.42
C LYS A 569 -0.66 -32.72 11.58
N PRO A 570 0.15 -33.58 10.94
CA PRO A 570 -0.37 -34.68 10.13
C PRO A 570 -1.11 -35.70 11.00
N THR A 571 -1.83 -36.62 10.39
CA THR A 571 -2.43 -37.75 11.12
C THR A 571 -1.37 -38.68 11.72
N GLU A 572 -1.74 -39.46 12.73
CA GLU A 572 -0.83 -40.42 13.38
C GLU A 572 -0.33 -41.52 12.41
N GLU A 573 -1.18 -41.90 11.45
CA GLU A 573 -0.81 -42.82 10.39
C GLU A 573 0.29 -42.21 9.49
N GLU A 574 0.09 -40.97 9.03
CA GLU A 574 1.04 -40.27 8.16
C GLU A 574 2.37 -39.99 8.88
N ILE A 575 2.36 -39.61 10.16
CA ILE A 575 3.60 -39.39 10.91
C ILE A 575 4.36 -40.70 11.12
N THR A 576 3.66 -41.81 11.33
CA THR A 576 4.27 -43.15 11.46
C THR A 576 4.90 -43.59 10.16
N ILE A 577 4.23 -43.37 9.02
CA ILE A 577 4.80 -43.62 7.69
C ILE A 577 6.07 -42.80 7.51
N THR A 578 6.02 -41.48 7.78
CA THR A 578 7.20 -40.59 7.68
C THR A 578 8.35 -41.06 8.56
N ALA A 579 8.04 -41.43 9.81
CA ALA A 579 9.01 -41.85 10.79
C ALA A 579 9.74 -43.14 10.36
N ASN A 580 9.06 -44.01 9.61
CA ASN A 580 9.63 -45.23 9.04
C ASN A 580 10.39 -44.97 7.74
N GLU A 581 9.98 -43.98 6.93
CA GLU A 581 10.69 -43.55 5.72
C GLU A 581 12.09 -42.97 6.00
N ARG A 582 12.30 -42.40 7.20
CA ARG A 582 13.62 -41.85 7.61
C ARG A 582 14.71 -42.92 7.86
N GLY A 583 14.38 -44.21 7.75
CA GLY A 583 15.31 -45.33 7.82
C GLY A 583 15.77 -45.70 9.24
N GLU A 584 16.24 -46.94 9.41
CA GLU A 584 16.66 -47.48 10.73
C GLU A 584 17.92 -46.81 11.31
N GLY A 585 18.74 -46.18 10.47
CA GLY A 585 19.99 -45.52 10.86
C GLY A 585 19.80 -44.20 11.60
N ASP A 586 18.55 -43.73 11.73
CA ASP A 586 18.26 -42.39 12.22
C ASP A 586 17.25 -42.36 13.38
N HIS A 587 17.57 -43.12 14.42
CA HIS A 587 16.75 -43.25 15.62
C HIS A 587 16.45 -41.90 16.30
N HIS A 588 17.40 -40.96 16.25
CA HIS A 588 17.27 -39.64 16.86
C HIS A 588 16.20 -38.79 16.14
N TRP A 589 16.25 -38.73 14.81
CA TRP A 589 15.28 -37.95 14.04
C TRP A 589 13.89 -38.60 14.02
N LYS A 590 13.81 -39.94 14.09
CA LYS A 590 12.55 -40.66 14.32
C LYS A 590 11.91 -40.27 15.65
N THR A 591 12.70 -40.27 16.72
CA THR A 591 12.25 -39.91 18.07
C THR A 591 11.83 -38.45 18.16
N ALA A 592 12.62 -37.52 17.59
CA ALA A 592 12.28 -36.10 17.55
C ALA A 592 10.99 -35.82 16.77
N THR A 593 10.76 -36.54 15.67
CA THR A 593 9.54 -36.41 14.85
C THR A 593 8.29 -36.81 15.63
N LEU A 594 8.32 -37.96 16.30
CA LEU A 594 7.21 -38.41 17.15
C LEU A 594 7.01 -37.50 18.36
N MET A 595 8.10 -37.05 19.00
CA MET A 595 8.04 -36.13 20.12
C MET A 595 7.32 -34.83 19.74
N ASN A 596 7.77 -34.16 18.66
CA ASN A 596 7.14 -32.92 18.18
C ASN A 596 5.66 -33.11 17.86
N TRP A 597 5.28 -34.28 17.32
CA TRP A 597 3.89 -34.59 17.03
C TRP A 597 3.04 -34.72 18.30
N HIS A 598 3.52 -35.47 19.30
CA HIS A 598 2.80 -35.66 20.57
C HIS A 598 2.72 -34.37 21.38
N THR A 599 3.70 -33.47 21.24
CA THR A 599 3.75 -32.22 22.01
C THR A 599 3.06 -31.04 21.32
N SER A 600 2.73 -31.15 20.04
CA SER A 600 2.02 -30.09 19.31
C SER A 600 0.51 -30.08 19.62
N ASP A 601 -0.03 -28.91 19.95
CA ASP A 601 -1.47 -28.68 20.12
C ASP A 601 -2.15 -28.24 18.80
N ALA A 602 -1.44 -28.33 17.67
CA ALA A 602 -2.00 -27.96 16.37
C ALA A 602 -3.12 -28.92 15.93
N PRO A 603 -4.12 -28.45 15.17
CA PRO A 603 -5.16 -29.28 14.59
C PRO A 603 -4.58 -30.45 13.78
N ILE A 604 -5.21 -31.62 13.91
CA ILE A 604 -4.85 -32.81 13.12
C ILE A 604 -5.52 -32.71 11.76
N MET A 605 -4.72 -32.82 10.70
CA MET A 605 -5.16 -32.77 9.31
C MET A 605 -4.38 -33.79 8.49
N THR A 606 -4.95 -34.27 7.39
CA THR A 606 -4.18 -35.04 6.41
C THR A 606 -3.16 -34.14 5.70
N ARG A 607 -2.09 -34.70 5.16
CA ARG A 607 -1.08 -33.94 4.39
C ARG A 607 -1.69 -33.18 3.20
N ASN A 608 -2.72 -33.73 2.57
CA ASN A 608 -3.41 -33.06 1.46
C ASN A 608 -4.19 -31.83 1.93
N GLU A 609 -4.93 -31.94 3.03
CA GLU A 609 -5.66 -30.79 3.61
C GLU A 609 -4.68 -29.70 4.09
N ILE A 610 -3.54 -30.10 4.67
CA ILE A 610 -2.47 -29.17 5.03
C ILE A 610 -1.97 -28.42 3.79
N ALA A 611 -1.67 -29.13 2.70
CA ALA A 611 -1.17 -28.53 1.47
C ALA A 611 -2.19 -27.55 0.84
N GLU A 612 -3.48 -27.90 0.83
CA GLU A 612 -4.55 -27.04 0.33
C GLU A 612 -4.68 -25.75 1.15
N GLU A 613 -4.71 -25.86 2.48
CA GLU A 613 -4.86 -24.69 3.35
C GLU A 613 -3.62 -23.80 3.33
N VAL A 614 -2.41 -24.38 3.31
CA VAL A 614 -1.16 -23.64 3.14
C VAL A 614 -1.16 -22.86 1.82
N THR A 615 -1.59 -23.48 0.72
CA THR A 615 -1.65 -22.82 -0.59
C THR A 615 -2.65 -21.66 -0.60
N LYS A 616 -3.81 -21.86 0.04
CA LYS A 616 -4.84 -20.82 0.20
C LYS A 616 -4.34 -19.64 1.02
N ILE A 617 -3.69 -19.89 2.16
CA ILE A 617 -3.12 -18.85 3.03
C ILE A 617 -2.00 -18.11 2.31
N ALA A 618 -1.10 -18.84 1.65
CA ALA A 618 -0.03 -18.26 0.88
C ALA A 618 -0.58 -17.35 -0.23
N THR A 619 -1.68 -17.74 -0.89
CA THR A 619 -2.37 -16.89 -1.86
C THR A 619 -3.01 -15.64 -1.21
N ALA A 620 -3.65 -15.79 -0.05
CA ALA A 620 -4.34 -14.70 0.65
C ALA A 620 -3.39 -13.66 1.27
N GLU A 621 -2.31 -14.08 1.93
CA GLU A 621 -1.33 -13.16 2.53
C GLU A 621 -0.49 -12.44 1.46
N THR A 622 -0.30 -13.09 0.30
CA THR A 622 0.24 -12.44 -0.90
C THR A 622 -0.71 -11.38 -1.49
N LEU A 623 -1.96 -11.30 -1.04
CA LEU A 623 -2.88 -10.23 -1.38
C LEU A 623 -2.95 -9.17 -0.26
N ASP A 624 -2.95 -9.57 1.02
CA ASP A 624 -3.11 -8.66 2.17
C ASP A 624 -1.83 -7.89 2.55
N GLY A 625 -0.65 -8.52 2.53
CA GLY A 625 0.62 -7.83 2.79
C GLY A 625 0.94 -6.76 1.74
N PHE A 626 0.43 -6.96 0.53
CA PHE A 626 0.53 -6.08 -0.62
C PHE A 626 -0.59 -5.04 -0.70
N ALA A 627 -1.71 -5.25 0.01
CA ALA A 627 -2.88 -4.37 0.01
C ALA A 627 -2.60 -2.95 0.56
N THR A 628 -1.41 -2.71 1.12
CA THR A 628 -1.00 -1.38 1.60
C THR A 628 -0.28 -0.54 0.56
N LEU A 629 0.20 -1.15 -0.53
CA LEU A 629 0.96 -0.48 -1.58
C LEU A 629 0.15 -0.41 -2.88
N TYR A 630 0.18 0.78 -3.47
CA TYR A 630 -0.54 1.10 -4.69
C TYR A 630 0.41 1.58 -5.79
N GLU A 631 0.06 1.26 -7.03
CA GLU A 631 0.63 1.84 -8.24
C GLU A 631 -0.42 2.64 -9.01
N VAL A 632 0.03 3.56 -9.87
CA VAL A 632 -0.87 4.29 -10.77
C VAL A 632 -1.22 3.37 -11.94
N GLU A 633 -2.51 3.05 -12.12
CA GLU A 633 -3.01 2.13 -13.15
C GLU A 633 -2.55 2.51 -14.56
N ASP A 634 -2.65 3.80 -14.88
CA ASP A 634 -2.30 4.34 -16.20
C ASP A 634 -1.26 5.45 -16.08
N SER A 635 0.01 5.04 -16.05
CA SER A 635 1.15 5.95 -16.04
C SER A 635 1.27 6.79 -17.32
N SER A 636 0.67 6.34 -18.44
CA SER A 636 0.73 7.07 -19.70
C SER A 636 0.00 8.42 -19.65
N PHE A 637 -0.99 8.56 -18.74
CA PHE A 637 -1.69 9.81 -18.47
C PHE A 637 -0.78 10.90 -17.88
N PHE A 638 0.39 10.52 -17.35
CA PHE A 638 1.37 11.45 -16.80
C PHE A 638 2.50 11.82 -17.76
N LEU A 639 2.56 11.23 -18.96
CA LEU A 639 3.61 11.53 -19.94
C LEU A 639 3.62 13.02 -20.29
N GLY A 640 4.73 13.69 -20.03
CA GLY A 640 4.95 15.11 -20.22
C GLY A 640 4.53 15.97 -19.03
N LEU A 641 3.82 15.43 -18.03
CA LEU A 641 3.48 16.19 -16.82
C LEU A 641 4.70 16.37 -15.89
N GLY A 642 5.71 15.49 -16.01
CA GLY A 642 7.01 15.68 -15.36
C GLY A 642 7.68 16.97 -15.84
N SER A 643 7.62 17.26 -17.14
CA SER A 643 8.16 18.51 -17.70
C SER A 643 7.30 19.75 -17.41
N VAL A 644 5.99 19.61 -17.21
CA VAL A 644 5.07 20.76 -16.99
C VAL A 644 5.49 21.66 -15.84
N VAL A 645 5.95 21.15 -14.68
CA VAL A 645 6.39 22.07 -13.60
C VAL A 645 7.58 22.89 -14.01
N THR A 646 8.46 22.30 -14.81
CA THR A 646 9.68 22.96 -15.24
C THR A 646 9.36 24.11 -16.19
N SER A 647 8.17 24.18 -16.77
CA SER A 647 7.73 25.33 -17.56
C SER A 647 7.53 26.61 -16.70
N SER A 648 7.22 26.46 -15.41
CA SER A 648 7.13 27.55 -14.44
C SER A 648 8.52 28.05 -14.00
N HIS A 649 9.60 27.54 -14.60
CA HIS A 649 10.97 27.90 -14.23
C HIS A 649 11.30 29.38 -14.29
N ARG A 650 10.59 30.13 -15.15
CA ARG A 650 10.74 31.59 -15.24
C ARG A 650 10.50 32.30 -13.91
N TYR A 651 9.74 31.68 -13.01
CA TYR A 651 9.40 32.22 -11.69
C TYR A 651 10.41 31.85 -10.59
N PHE A 652 11.32 30.90 -10.82
CA PHE A 652 12.24 30.42 -9.78
C PHE A 652 13.48 31.28 -9.58
N SER A 653 13.73 32.27 -10.45
CA SER A 653 14.93 33.11 -10.47
C SER A 653 16.28 32.37 -10.68
N ILE A 654 16.40 31.10 -10.27
CA ILE A 654 17.58 30.24 -10.51
C ILE A 654 17.79 30.05 -12.01
N GLY A 655 19.02 30.28 -12.47
CA GLY A 655 19.38 30.15 -13.88
C GLY A 655 18.66 31.14 -14.80
N ARG A 656 17.88 32.08 -14.24
CA ARG A 656 17.06 33.05 -14.99
C ARG A 656 17.30 34.50 -14.58
N SER A 657 18.28 34.76 -13.73
CA SER A 657 18.79 36.12 -13.50
C SER A 657 19.27 36.73 -14.84
N PRO A 658 19.23 38.07 -15.01
CA PRO A 658 19.73 38.71 -16.22
C PRO A 658 21.16 38.30 -16.59
N SER A 659 22.03 38.09 -15.59
CA SER A 659 23.40 37.61 -15.81
C SER A 659 23.43 36.16 -16.34
N ASN A 660 22.63 35.26 -15.76
CA ASN A 660 22.58 33.86 -16.18
C ASN A 660 21.98 33.73 -17.59
N LEU A 661 20.96 34.54 -17.91
CA LEU A 661 20.38 34.61 -19.26
C LEU A 661 21.36 35.15 -20.30
N LEU A 662 22.10 36.20 -19.95
CA LEU A 662 23.15 36.73 -20.82
C LEU A 662 24.25 35.69 -21.06
N GLU A 663 24.68 34.99 -20.02
CA GLU A 663 25.69 33.92 -20.14
C GLU A 663 25.19 32.76 -21.02
N GLN A 664 23.94 32.31 -20.83
CA GLN A 664 23.29 31.31 -21.69
C GLN A 664 23.21 31.76 -23.15
N PHE A 665 22.84 33.02 -23.37
CA PHE A 665 22.80 33.60 -24.71
C PHE A 665 24.19 33.64 -25.36
N LEU A 666 25.20 34.16 -24.66
CA LEU A 666 26.58 34.21 -25.17
C LEU A 666 27.16 32.81 -25.43
N ARG A 667 26.81 31.83 -24.60
CA ARG A 667 27.15 30.41 -24.83
C ARG A 667 26.57 29.94 -26.16
N LYS A 668 25.29 30.19 -26.42
CA LYS A 668 24.62 29.82 -27.66
C LYS A 668 25.21 30.50 -28.89
N GLU A 669 25.47 31.81 -28.81
CA GLU A 669 26.13 32.58 -29.88
C GLU A 669 27.55 32.07 -30.16
N SER A 670 28.23 31.48 -29.17
CA SER A 670 29.55 30.85 -29.35
C SER A 670 29.53 29.46 -29.99
N GLY A 671 28.37 29.01 -30.49
CA GLY A 671 28.21 27.70 -31.15
C GLY A 671 28.13 26.50 -30.17
N LYS A 672 28.03 26.75 -28.87
CA LYS A 672 27.76 25.69 -27.88
C LYS A 672 26.26 25.38 -27.86
N GLU A 673 25.93 24.16 -27.46
CA GLU A 673 24.53 23.76 -27.28
C GLU A 673 23.83 24.58 -26.18
N ASP A 674 22.50 24.62 -26.27
CA ASP A 674 21.64 25.33 -25.32
C ASP A 674 21.66 24.62 -23.96
N LEU A 675 21.15 25.29 -22.92
CA LEU A 675 20.99 24.68 -21.60
C LEU A 675 19.53 24.31 -21.36
N SER A 676 19.31 23.11 -20.79
CA SER A 676 17.99 22.68 -20.34
C SER A 676 17.62 23.43 -19.07
N GLY A 677 16.96 24.57 -19.25
CA GLY A 677 16.32 25.29 -18.13
C GLY A 677 15.28 24.43 -17.39
N HIS A 678 14.79 23.36 -18.02
CA HIS A 678 13.87 22.43 -17.41
C HIS A 678 14.54 21.58 -16.34
N MET A 679 15.74 21.07 -16.65
CA MET A 679 16.56 20.36 -15.68
C MET A 679 16.99 21.25 -14.51
N PHE A 680 17.21 22.55 -14.74
CA PHE A 680 17.50 23.50 -13.66
C PHE A 680 16.34 23.64 -12.67
N ALA A 681 15.10 23.53 -13.15
CA ALA A 681 13.91 23.69 -12.32
C ALA A 681 13.43 22.37 -11.71
N SER A 682 13.63 21.24 -12.39
CA SER A 682 13.14 19.94 -11.93
C SER A 682 13.71 19.55 -10.57
N VAL A 683 14.95 19.95 -10.28
CA VAL A 683 15.60 19.67 -8.97
C VAL A 683 14.92 20.37 -7.79
N LEU A 684 14.06 21.37 -8.03
CA LEU A 684 13.24 22.03 -7.00
C LEU A 684 11.88 21.33 -6.76
N ALA A 685 11.50 20.36 -7.60
CA ALA A 685 10.21 19.67 -7.48
C ALA A 685 10.18 18.72 -6.27
N PHE A 686 8.97 18.32 -5.85
CA PHE A 686 8.83 17.19 -4.94
C PHE A 686 9.39 15.91 -5.58
N LYS A 687 9.86 14.99 -4.74
CA LYS A 687 10.65 13.85 -5.20
C LYS A 687 9.88 12.96 -6.19
N SER A 688 8.59 12.69 -5.99
CA SER A 688 7.81 11.87 -6.94
C SER A 688 7.76 12.48 -8.33
N HIS A 689 7.48 13.78 -8.41
CA HIS A 689 7.48 14.54 -9.66
C HIS A 689 8.88 14.51 -10.30
N PHE A 690 9.92 14.82 -9.51
CA PHE A 690 11.29 14.84 -9.99
C PHE A 690 11.71 13.49 -10.60
N LEU A 691 11.43 12.38 -9.91
CA LEU A 691 11.72 11.03 -10.39
C LEU A 691 10.93 10.71 -11.67
N TRP A 692 9.67 11.12 -11.75
CA TRP A 692 8.88 10.96 -12.97
C TRP A 692 9.41 11.77 -14.16
N TYR A 693 9.90 13.00 -13.93
CA TYR A 693 10.59 13.77 -14.97
C TYR A 693 11.86 13.07 -15.48
N LEU A 694 12.61 12.41 -14.60
CA LEU A 694 13.76 11.61 -15.01
C LEU A 694 13.35 10.36 -15.81
N GLU A 695 12.26 9.71 -15.43
CA GLU A 695 11.66 8.61 -16.19
C GLU A 695 11.27 9.07 -17.61
N GLU A 696 10.65 10.23 -17.75
CA GLU A 696 10.32 10.82 -19.06
C GLU A 696 11.58 11.09 -19.91
N ILE A 697 12.65 11.61 -19.32
CA ILE A 697 13.93 11.79 -20.02
C ILE A 697 14.47 10.44 -20.49
N ALA A 698 14.48 9.44 -19.61
CA ALA A 698 15.01 8.12 -19.93
C ALA A 698 14.23 7.47 -21.08
N ILE A 699 12.90 7.55 -21.04
CA ILE A 699 12.04 7.08 -22.13
C ILE A 699 12.32 7.86 -23.43
N ASN A 700 12.46 9.20 -23.37
CA ASN A 700 12.75 10.04 -24.53
C ASN A 700 14.10 9.68 -25.19
N MET A 701 15.15 9.50 -24.38
CA MET A 701 16.49 9.16 -24.86
C MET A 701 16.51 7.78 -25.52
N GLU A 702 15.95 6.76 -24.87
CA GLU A 702 15.97 5.39 -25.38
C GLU A 702 15.12 5.22 -26.64
N LYS A 703 13.90 5.76 -26.63
CA LYS A 703 12.95 5.52 -27.72
C LYS A 703 13.07 6.55 -28.83
N SER A 704 13.77 7.66 -28.59
CA SER A 704 13.78 8.82 -29.50
C SER A 704 12.36 9.20 -29.93
N THR A 705 11.45 9.27 -28.94
CA THR A 705 10.05 9.67 -29.11
C THR A 705 9.72 10.81 -28.17
N THR A 706 8.74 11.63 -28.53
CA THR A 706 8.21 12.69 -27.65
C THR A 706 7.95 12.22 -26.21
N ILE A 707 8.15 13.12 -25.25
CA ILE A 707 7.79 12.88 -23.84
C ILE A 707 6.27 12.92 -23.61
N TYR A 708 5.50 13.40 -24.59
CA TYR A 708 4.05 13.52 -24.50
C TYR A 708 3.35 12.27 -25.03
N ALA A 709 2.23 11.90 -24.42
CA ALA A 709 1.34 10.87 -24.95
C ALA A 709 0.68 11.31 -26.26
N PHE A 710 0.35 12.60 -26.38
CA PHE A 710 -0.23 13.24 -27.56
C PHE A 710 0.89 13.77 -28.49
N PRO A 711 0.74 13.74 -29.84
CA PRO A 711 1.78 14.15 -30.77
C PRO A 711 1.96 15.68 -30.86
N PHE A 712 2.29 16.31 -29.74
CA PHE A 712 2.71 17.71 -29.70
C PHE A 712 4.04 17.91 -30.43
N LYS A 713 4.26 19.14 -30.90
CA LYS A 713 5.52 19.49 -31.56
C LYS A 713 6.62 19.64 -30.51
N GLU A 714 7.62 18.76 -30.56
CA GLU A 714 8.82 18.94 -29.75
C GLU A 714 9.73 20.03 -30.32
N PRO A 715 10.45 20.79 -29.48
CA PRO A 715 11.34 21.86 -29.92
C PRO A 715 12.43 21.40 -30.90
N LYS A 716 12.88 20.15 -30.79
CA LYS A 716 13.95 19.55 -31.61
C LYS A 716 13.50 18.28 -32.35
N GLY A 717 12.22 18.22 -32.74
CA GLY A 717 11.69 17.13 -33.56
C GLY A 717 11.23 15.92 -32.74
N LYS A 718 12.11 14.94 -32.49
CA LYS A 718 11.77 13.73 -31.71
C LYS A 718 12.33 13.70 -30.29
N GLN A 719 13.40 14.45 -30.06
CA GLN A 719 14.05 14.57 -28.75
C GLN A 719 13.65 15.88 -28.08
N TYR A 720 13.47 15.82 -26.77
CA TYR A 720 13.12 16.99 -25.97
C TYR A 720 14.32 17.94 -25.81
N HIS A 721 15.46 17.36 -25.44
CA HIS A 721 16.79 17.97 -25.43
C HIS A 721 17.82 16.93 -25.90
N SER A 722 19.00 17.37 -26.33
CA SER A 722 20.10 16.44 -26.58
C SER A 722 20.72 15.96 -25.27
N ILE A 723 21.44 14.82 -25.31
CA ILE A 723 22.24 14.38 -24.16
C ILE A 723 23.33 15.39 -23.78
N ASN A 724 23.90 16.10 -24.76
CA ASN A 724 24.91 17.13 -24.51
C ASN A 724 24.31 18.33 -23.78
N GLU A 725 23.09 18.76 -24.12
CA GLU A 725 22.38 19.81 -23.41
C GLU A 725 22.17 19.44 -21.94
N TYR A 726 21.76 18.20 -21.67
CA TYR A 726 21.61 17.73 -20.29
C TYR A 726 22.95 17.66 -19.55
N ARG A 727 24.01 17.16 -20.19
CA ARG A 727 25.38 17.13 -19.61
C ARG A 727 25.87 18.52 -19.27
N ASP A 728 25.72 19.45 -20.20
CA ASP A 728 26.10 20.84 -20.03
C ASP A 728 25.27 21.54 -18.96
N SER A 729 24.00 21.16 -18.83
CA SER A 729 23.10 21.66 -17.78
C SER A 729 23.54 21.18 -16.40
N VAL A 730 23.88 19.90 -16.24
CA VAL A 730 24.41 19.37 -14.97
C VAL A 730 25.70 20.09 -14.57
N VAL A 731 26.65 20.26 -15.50
CA VAL A 731 27.90 20.98 -15.24
C VAL A 731 27.63 22.44 -14.84
N TYR A 732 26.66 23.09 -15.48
CA TYR A 732 26.26 24.46 -15.14
C TYR A 732 25.62 24.52 -13.75
N MET A 733 24.73 23.57 -13.41
CA MET A 733 24.14 23.47 -12.08
C MET A 733 25.22 23.33 -11.00
N GLU A 734 26.16 22.39 -11.16
CA GLU A 734 27.22 22.16 -10.17
C GLU A 734 28.12 23.38 -9.96
N ARG A 735 28.48 24.07 -11.04
CA ARG A 735 29.47 25.17 -10.97
C ARG A 735 28.87 26.52 -10.60
N LYS A 736 27.63 26.78 -11.01
CA LYS A 736 27.03 28.12 -10.95
C LYS A 736 25.82 28.19 -10.04
N LEU A 737 24.94 27.19 -10.10
CA LEU A 737 23.64 27.24 -9.43
C LEU A 737 23.60 26.49 -8.10
N LEU A 738 24.56 25.58 -7.83
CA LEU A 738 24.63 24.80 -6.59
C LEU A 738 24.58 25.66 -5.31
N PRO A 739 25.25 26.83 -5.25
CA PRO A 739 25.12 27.73 -4.11
C PRO A 739 23.73 28.36 -3.96
N GLU A 740 23.00 28.54 -5.06
CA GLU A 740 21.64 29.10 -5.09
C GLU A 740 20.57 28.05 -4.73
N TYR A 741 20.86 26.76 -4.96
CA TYR A 741 19.93 25.68 -4.64
C TYR A 741 19.78 25.45 -3.12
N PRO A 742 18.54 25.28 -2.64
CA PRO A 742 18.29 24.83 -1.27
C PRO A 742 18.82 23.42 -1.06
N HIS A 743 19.14 23.05 0.19
CA HIS A 743 19.79 21.77 0.51
C HIS A 743 19.09 20.56 -0.12
N TYR A 744 17.76 20.49 0.00
CA TYR A 744 16.97 19.37 -0.55
C TYR A 744 17.10 19.20 -2.07
N ALA A 745 17.42 20.27 -2.81
CA ALA A 745 17.54 20.24 -4.26
C ALA A 745 18.94 19.79 -4.71
N ARG A 746 19.96 19.88 -3.83
CA ARG A 746 21.33 19.46 -4.15
C ARG A 746 21.41 17.95 -4.35
N ASP A 747 20.66 17.17 -3.57
CA ASP A 747 20.55 15.72 -3.77
C ASP A 747 19.95 15.40 -5.14
N ASN A 748 18.96 16.17 -5.59
CA ASN A 748 18.39 16.01 -6.93
C ASN A 748 19.40 16.34 -8.04
N VAL A 749 20.32 17.29 -7.84
CA VAL A 749 21.41 17.56 -8.79
C VAL A 749 22.34 16.34 -8.93
N ILE A 750 22.64 15.64 -7.83
CA ILE A 750 23.45 14.41 -7.85
C ILE A 750 22.74 13.32 -8.65
N ILE A 751 21.43 13.14 -8.45
CA ILE A 751 20.64 12.16 -9.20
C ILE A 751 20.61 12.49 -10.71
N CYS A 752 20.41 13.77 -11.08
CA CYS A 752 20.52 14.21 -12.48
C CYS A 752 21.88 13.85 -13.09
N LYS A 753 22.96 14.02 -12.33
CA LYS A 753 24.32 13.69 -12.78
C LYS A 753 24.50 12.20 -13.03
N GLU A 754 23.93 11.34 -12.18
CA GLU A 754 23.95 9.89 -12.36
C GLU A 754 23.18 9.48 -13.62
N LEU A 755 21.97 9.99 -13.80
CA LEU A 755 21.16 9.73 -14.99
C LEU A 755 21.90 10.15 -16.27
N VAL A 756 22.47 11.36 -16.32
CA VAL A 756 23.17 11.82 -17.52
C VAL A 756 24.46 11.03 -17.77
N ARG A 757 25.06 10.47 -16.72
CA ARG A 757 26.24 9.59 -16.84
C ARG A 757 25.88 8.23 -17.40
N SER A 758 24.71 7.68 -17.10
CA SER A 758 24.30 6.34 -17.55
C SER A 758 23.93 6.27 -19.05
N PHE A 759 23.77 7.41 -19.72
CA PHE A 759 23.59 7.47 -21.18
C PHE A 759 24.91 7.53 -21.98
N ASN A 760 26.07 7.35 -21.33
CA ASN A 760 27.36 7.20 -22.00
C ASN A 760 27.78 5.74 -21.97
#